data_AF-A0A971CX43-F1
#
_entry.id   AF-A0A971CX43-F1
#
_cell.length_a   1.000
_cell.length_b   1.000
_cell.length_c   1.000
_cell.angle_alpha   90.00
_cell.angle_beta   90.00
_cell.angle_gamma   90.00
#
_symmetry.space_group_name_H-M   'P 1'
#
loop_
_entity.id
_entity.type
_entity.pdbx_description
1 polymer ?
#
loop_
_entity_poly.entity_id
_entity_poly.type
_entity_poly.pdbx_seq_one_letter_code
_entity_poly.pdbx_strand_id
1 'polypeptide(L)'
;MRTTHTRRRLWIVACLAALSVAAGIGRRRPIQPSGQKAGLVRFDVVSEMNHDWRGWTNLVVFARYWVCEDYYVVSVIWTEFPKYGWDMRTQLLLSDEGGFRMEQQWFSYWFPVNTTYPKPVDERPPFAHGGGMYDTSEMRFAEAQALARRVYAADLGSAGDGLVDVNVQAGPSGVARTLARLKARIADDRIESMELFDDSQRLLAWMSYEYERSDGPPRLARLIAELPVRPEKLAMEGHVTVTSKDTTATYEIPDVNYVSHKGGRTCTVTYQDVTLGETVVRLPVQVAVHRTEDRWPMRSARLMNFQRVELDKDGVWEAARAFGGLDQAYSTWGKLVERYLYHVPNLGPLEVDPNDFALVRALIAKYPVWEMPAPPQSPRQTGHGPLPKDPEEAAKELDRRDQIRRQEAAQSQEQMRKWQEKVDRMPRPPKRDIEPADARRIRQLRDHYRTILYPWTEEMRTGRDRRPRTQPGSELDEIKELQSKLDKVLRYHRAPVLPEDHPPEVSDADRVQIAELKRHYEKLVGELDRGPGGRLKALHALARMDLIVKDYDAFEQRVHRYWQMLEEAGLHQMVMAGGYRYIDRLIGPGQCEKASALLKHWVEKSTANDSDGVYRFCRSIQGSPWAKVQLLDRFLTKPGLSPLEQYEGLALRVISLDNLDKALADREALQDESMAAQIRWVLTNTTRARVAAMVEPAVRRALAAWEALGPARMNEARPYSSASMSAEQRNALEAPDATRLQEVSAQLDQIVRERSAQQTPPAPRPDAPRRRSPTRR
;
A
#
# COMPACT_ATOMS: atom_id res chain seq x y z
N MET A 1 4.28 22.56 -9.54
CA MET A 1 4.65 21.13 -9.60
C MET A 1 4.55 20.49 -8.20
N ARG A 2 3.34 20.22 -7.71
CA ARG A 2 3.07 19.69 -6.35
C ARG A 2 2.61 18.22 -6.32
N THR A 3 2.71 17.51 -7.44
CA THR A 3 2.05 16.21 -7.62
C THR A 3 2.99 15.22 -8.30
N THR A 4 3.74 14.42 -7.52
CA THR A 4 4.11 13.02 -7.89
C THR A 4 4.97 12.24 -6.88
N HIS A 5 5.54 12.85 -5.83
CA HIS A 5 6.50 12.13 -4.96
C HIS A 5 5.92 11.53 -3.67
N THR A 6 4.68 11.03 -3.70
CA THR A 6 4.05 10.32 -2.56
C THR A 6 4.11 8.81 -2.75
N ARG A 7 5.27 8.23 -2.46
CA ARG A 7 5.53 6.77 -2.46
C ARG A 7 6.63 6.54 -1.42
N ARG A 8 6.58 5.68 -0.43
CA ARG A 8 5.77 4.53 -0.01
C ARG A 8 6.32 4.18 1.41
N ARG A 9 5.61 3.41 2.27
CA ARG A 9 5.94 3.25 3.70
C ARG A 9 6.42 1.81 4.03
N LEU A 10 7.41 1.62 4.91
CA LEU A 10 7.97 0.32 5.33
C LEU A 10 8.16 0.27 6.86
N TRP A 11 7.83 -0.85 7.53
CA TRP A 11 8.17 -1.09 8.96
C TRP A 11 8.22 -2.59 9.30
N ILE A 12 9.29 -3.03 9.99
CA ILE A 12 9.49 -4.42 10.49
C ILE A 12 9.54 -4.53 12.05
N VAL A 13 9.51 -3.42 12.78
CA VAL A 13 10.00 -3.40 14.19
C VAL A 13 8.96 -3.71 15.28
N ALA A 14 7.71 -3.97 14.93
CA ALA A 14 6.69 -4.30 15.93
C ALA A 14 6.97 -5.61 16.71
N CYS A 15 7.69 -6.58 16.13
CA CYS A 15 8.02 -7.83 16.83
C CYS A 15 9.16 -7.68 17.86
N LEU A 16 10.11 -6.76 17.65
CA LEU A 16 11.27 -6.58 18.53
C LEU A 16 10.91 -5.87 19.85
N ALA A 17 9.94 -4.94 19.80
CA ALA A 17 9.42 -4.31 21.01
C ALA A 17 8.60 -5.29 21.88
N ALA A 18 7.85 -6.22 21.25
CA ALA A 18 7.05 -7.22 21.96
C ALA A 18 7.92 -8.28 22.68
N LEU A 19 9.10 -8.62 22.13
CA LEU A 19 10.05 -9.53 22.78
C LEU A 19 10.79 -8.91 23.97
N SER A 20 10.74 -7.59 24.14
CA SER A 20 11.50 -6.87 25.17
C SER A 20 10.79 -6.75 26.53
N VAL A 21 9.59 -7.33 26.72
CA VAL A 21 8.74 -7.07 27.91
C VAL A 21 8.25 -8.36 28.64
N ALA A 22 8.83 -9.53 28.37
CA ALA A 22 8.41 -10.76 29.06
C ALA A 22 9.03 -10.90 30.47
N ALA A 23 8.46 -10.24 31.48
CA ALA A 23 8.81 -10.44 32.90
C ALA A 23 8.11 -11.67 33.47
N GLY A 24 8.86 -12.61 34.06
CA GLY A 24 8.34 -13.76 34.79
C GLY A 24 9.04 -13.86 36.14
N ILE A 25 8.26 -13.81 37.23
CA ILE A 25 8.74 -13.46 38.57
C ILE A 25 8.70 -14.67 39.51
N GLY A 26 9.76 -14.81 40.31
CA GLY A 26 9.86 -15.73 41.44
C GLY A 26 10.40 -14.98 42.67
N ARG A 27 9.68 -15.13 43.79
CA ARG A 27 9.84 -14.46 45.09
C ARG A 27 11.30 -14.27 45.52
N ARG A 28 11.72 -13.01 45.72
CA ARG A 28 13.04 -12.52 46.22
C ARG A 28 14.14 -12.22 45.20
N ARG A 29 13.88 -12.16 43.90
CA ARG A 29 14.89 -11.78 42.89
C ARG A 29 14.46 -10.54 42.09
N PRO A 30 15.42 -9.74 41.58
CA PRO A 30 15.12 -8.67 40.63
C PRO A 30 14.24 -9.22 39.50
N ILE A 31 13.24 -8.45 39.05
CA ILE A 31 12.33 -8.82 37.95
C ILE A 31 13.19 -9.20 36.74
N GLN A 32 13.36 -10.51 36.51
CA GLN A 32 14.15 -11.01 35.39
C GLN A 32 13.22 -11.38 34.23
N PRO A 33 13.59 -11.03 32.99
CA PRO A 33 12.87 -11.53 31.84
C PRO A 33 12.96 -13.06 31.80
N SER A 34 11.83 -13.74 31.63
CA SER A 34 11.85 -15.18 31.39
C SER A 34 12.45 -15.44 30.00
N GLY A 35 13.53 -16.24 29.91
CA GLY A 35 14.14 -16.60 28.64
C GLY A 35 15.56 -16.09 28.38
N GLN A 36 16.22 -15.41 29.33
CA GLN A 36 17.64 -14.99 29.24
C GLN A 36 18.64 -16.14 28.98
N LYS A 37 18.19 -17.40 28.97
CA LYS A 37 19.00 -18.59 28.66
C LYS A 37 18.35 -19.52 27.65
N ALA A 38 17.37 -19.03 26.87
CA ALA A 38 16.71 -19.84 25.84
C ALA A 38 17.67 -20.22 24.69
N GLY A 39 18.85 -19.59 24.63
CA GLY A 39 19.77 -19.70 23.53
C GLY A 39 19.24 -18.95 22.31
N LEU A 40 19.72 -19.33 21.13
CA LEU A 40 19.24 -18.78 19.87
C LEU A 40 17.89 -19.41 19.51
N VAL A 41 16.87 -18.58 19.38
CA VAL A 41 15.51 -18.99 19.04
C VAL A 41 15.18 -18.56 17.62
N ARG A 42 14.72 -19.51 16.82
CA ARG A 42 14.23 -19.33 15.45
C ARG A 42 12.70 -19.38 15.45
N PHE A 43 12.03 -18.47 14.76
CA PHE A 43 10.58 -18.52 14.57
C PHE A 43 10.15 -17.82 13.28
N ASP A 44 8.99 -18.19 12.76
CA ASP A 44 8.37 -17.57 11.60
C ASP A 44 7.37 -16.49 12.03
N VAL A 45 7.24 -15.46 11.20
CA VAL A 45 6.32 -14.35 11.40
C VAL A 45 5.51 -14.11 10.15
N VAL A 46 4.18 -14.07 10.33
CA VAL A 46 3.24 -13.57 9.33
C VAL A 46 2.73 -12.22 9.81
N SER A 47 3.17 -11.14 9.16
CA SER A 47 2.77 -9.77 9.49
C SER A 47 1.81 -9.23 8.45
N GLU A 48 0.66 -8.73 8.88
CA GLU A 48 -0.32 -8.05 8.05
C GLU A 48 -0.33 -6.56 8.38
N MET A 49 -0.37 -5.70 7.37
CA MET A 49 -0.35 -4.26 7.53
C MET A 49 -1.46 -3.62 6.69
N ASN A 50 -2.39 -2.94 7.36
CA ASN A 50 -3.45 -2.17 6.72
C ASN A 50 -3.01 -0.70 6.59
N HIS A 51 -2.88 -0.20 5.36
CA HIS A 51 -2.49 1.19 5.12
C HIS A 51 -3.71 2.13 5.08
N ASP A 52 -3.75 3.06 6.04
CA ASP A 52 -4.85 4.02 6.25
C ASP A 52 -4.94 5.10 5.15
N TRP A 53 -3.81 5.48 4.54
CA TRP A 53 -3.72 6.70 3.71
C TRP A 53 -4.55 6.69 2.42
N ARG A 54 -4.96 5.51 1.95
CA ARG A 54 -5.94 5.42 0.87
C ARG A 54 -6.94 4.27 1.11
N GLY A 55 -6.61 3.21 1.85
CA GLY A 55 -7.48 2.04 2.00
C GLY A 55 -7.36 0.95 0.91
N TRP A 56 -6.30 0.96 0.10
CA TRP A 56 -6.22 0.15 -1.14
C TRP A 56 -5.25 -1.03 -1.00
N THR A 57 -4.60 -1.18 0.15
CA THR A 57 -3.42 -2.05 0.23
C THR A 57 -3.23 -2.65 1.61
N ASN A 58 -3.44 -3.97 1.70
CA ASN A 58 -2.93 -4.78 2.79
C ASN A 58 -1.61 -5.38 2.30
N LEU A 59 -0.55 -5.18 3.07
CA LEU A 59 0.74 -5.82 2.83
C LEU A 59 0.85 -7.00 3.78
N VAL A 60 1.16 -8.17 3.24
CA VAL A 60 1.48 -9.34 4.08
C VAL A 60 2.92 -9.72 3.88
N VAL A 61 3.67 -9.80 4.99
CA VAL A 61 5.09 -10.12 5.03
C VAL A 61 5.26 -11.45 5.74
N PHE A 62 5.98 -12.36 5.11
CA PHE A 62 6.43 -13.61 5.69
C PHE A 62 7.92 -13.51 5.94
N ALA A 63 8.30 -13.60 7.19
CA ALA A 63 9.69 -13.49 7.61
C ALA A 63 10.03 -14.61 8.57
N ARG A 64 11.32 -14.93 8.66
CA ARG A 64 11.90 -15.75 9.72
C ARG A 64 12.85 -14.92 10.53
N TYR A 65 12.78 -15.10 11.83
CA TYR A 65 13.61 -14.43 12.81
C TYR A 65 14.51 -15.46 13.47
N TRP A 66 15.73 -15.02 13.76
CA TRP A 66 16.67 -15.68 14.65
C TRP A 66 17.04 -14.65 15.71
N VAL A 67 16.76 -14.93 16.98
CA VAL A 67 16.91 -13.98 18.07
C VAL A 67 17.63 -14.64 19.22
N CYS A 68 18.66 -13.98 19.73
CA CYS A 68 19.29 -14.29 21.01
C CYS A 68 19.48 -13.00 21.82
N GLU A 69 20.25 -13.06 22.91
CA GLU A 69 20.51 -11.89 23.76
C GLU A 69 21.32 -10.82 23.04
N ASP A 70 22.35 -11.22 22.28
CA ASP A 70 23.34 -10.30 21.72
C ASP A 70 23.00 -9.77 20.32
N TYR A 71 22.16 -10.48 19.56
CA TYR A 71 21.82 -10.11 18.19
C TYR A 71 20.48 -10.69 17.72
N TYR A 72 19.99 -10.15 16.61
CA TYR A 72 18.94 -10.79 15.83
C TYR A 72 19.20 -10.71 14.33
N VAL A 73 18.62 -11.66 13.60
CA VAL A 73 18.60 -11.70 12.14
C VAL A 73 17.16 -11.90 11.66
N VAL A 74 16.77 -11.19 10.60
CA VAL A 74 15.44 -11.28 9.98
C VAL A 74 15.60 -11.52 8.48
N SER A 75 14.97 -12.56 7.97
CA SER A 75 14.92 -12.85 6.52
C SER A 75 13.48 -12.86 6.02
N VAL A 76 13.17 -11.99 5.06
CA VAL A 76 11.87 -11.91 4.42
C VAL A 76 11.84 -12.80 3.19
N ILE A 77 11.15 -13.94 3.31
CA ILE A 77 11.03 -14.92 2.24
C ILE A 77 9.98 -14.54 1.22
N TRP A 78 8.88 -13.93 1.65
CA TRP A 78 7.76 -13.59 0.78
C TRP A 78 7.06 -12.32 1.23
N THR A 79 6.63 -11.51 0.28
CA THR A 79 5.69 -10.42 0.52
C THR A 79 4.60 -10.44 -0.52
N GLU A 80 3.35 -10.46 -0.07
CA GLU A 80 2.20 -10.17 -0.92
C GLU A 80 1.92 -8.68 -0.83
N PHE A 81 2.35 -7.95 -1.85
CA PHE A 81 2.18 -6.51 -1.92
C PHE A 81 1.11 -6.15 -2.96
N PRO A 82 0.31 -5.09 -2.75
CA PRO A 82 -0.55 -4.47 -3.78
C PRO A 82 0.25 -4.09 -5.04
N LYS A 83 -0.37 -3.81 -6.20
CA LYS A 83 0.32 -3.41 -7.46
C LYS A 83 1.36 -2.28 -7.28
N TYR A 84 1.25 -1.50 -6.20
CA TYR A 84 2.09 -0.35 -5.89
C TYR A 84 2.86 -0.43 -4.56
N GLY A 85 2.93 -1.61 -3.92
CA GLY A 85 3.62 -1.81 -2.65
C GLY A 85 5.12 -2.02 -2.80
N TRP A 86 5.84 -2.04 -1.68
CA TRP A 86 7.24 -2.48 -1.67
C TRP A 86 7.27 -3.98 -1.72
N ASP A 87 8.04 -4.49 -2.66
CA ASP A 87 8.44 -5.86 -2.67
C ASP A 87 9.60 -6.02 -1.68
N MET A 88 9.35 -6.67 -0.55
CA MET A 88 10.40 -6.92 0.44
C MET A 88 10.94 -8.34 0.33
N ARG A 89 10.56 -9.07 -0.73
CA ARG A 89 11.20 -10.34 -1.06
C ARG A 89 12.70 -10.09 -1.10
N THR A 90 13.48 -10.98 -0.49
CA THR A 90 14.94 -10.90 -0.39
C THR A 90 15.51 -9.93 0.65
N GLN A 91 14.67 -9.26 1.45
CA GLN A 91 15.17 -8.42 2.54
C GLN A 91 15.78 -9.29 3.64
N LEU A 92 17.02 -8.98 3.99
CA LEU A 92 17.75 -9.58 5.10
C LEU A 92 18.26 -8.45 6.01
N LEU A 93 18.10 -8.62 7.31
CA LEU A 93 18.53 -7.67 8.34
C LEU A 93 19.32 -8.43 9.40
N LEU A 94 20.42 -7.87 9.88
CA LEU A 94 21.13 -8.34 11.07
C LEU A 94 21.41 -7.14 11.95
N SER A 95 21.23 -7.30 13.25
CA SER A 95 21.55 -6.26 14.21
C SER A 95 22.16 -6.86 15.45
N ASP A 96 23.28 -6.29 15.87
CA ASP A 96 24.06 -6.69 17.05
C ASP A 96 24.52 -5.44 17.81
N GLU A 97 25.42 -5.57 18.78
CA GLU A 97 25.94 -4.42 19.54
C GLU A 97 26.76 -3.43 18.69
N GLY A 98 27.47 -3.90 17.67
CA GLY A 98 28.38 -3.10 16.84
C GLY A 98 27.71 -2.42 15.65
N GLY A 99 26.62 -2.97 15.12
CA GLY A 99 26.00 -2.42 13.93
C GLY A 99 24.64 -2.98 13.55
N PHE A 100 24.01 -2.30 12.59
CA PHE A 100 22.79 -2.70 11.90
C PHE A 100 23.14 -2.94 10.42
N ARG A 101 23.04 -4.19 9.98
CA ARG A 101 23.40 -4.65 8.63
C ARG A 101 22.15 -4.97 7.82
N MET A 102 22.15 -4.59 6.55
CA MET A 102 21.03 -4.79 5.62
C MET A 102 21.51 -5.36 4.28
N GLU A 103 20.81 -6.38 3.78
CA GLU A 103 21.01 -6.91 2.43
C GLU A 103 19.64 -6.98 1.71
N GLN A 104 19.56 -6.47 0.48
CA GLN A 104 18.34 -6.52 -0.34
C GLN A 104 18.74 -6.71 -1.81
N GLN A 105 18.56 -7.91 -2.35
CA GLN A 105 19.03 -8.22 -3.70
C GLN A 105 18.20 -7.54 -4.79
N TRP A 106 16.87 -7.53 -4.64
CA TRP A 106 15.98 -7.02 -5.67
C TRP A 106 16.05 -5.50 -5.83
N PHE A 107 16.40 -4.78 -4.77
CA PHE A 107 16.54 -3.31 -4.75
C PHE A 107 17.97 -2.86 -4.49
N SER A 108 18.95 -3.68 -4.88
CA SER A 108 20.38 -3.31 -4.88
C SER A 108 20.68 -2.03 -5.66
N TYR A 109 19.77 -1.63 -6.55
CA TYR A 109 19.82 -0.38 -7.28
C TYR A 109 19.41 0.86 -6.44
N TRP A 110 18.64 0.69 -5.36
CA TRP A 110 18.33 1.78 -4.42
C TRP A 110 19.26 1.80 -3.21
N PHE A 111 19.77 0.64 -2.79
CA PHE A 111 20.65 0.49 -1.63
C PHE A 111 21.88 -0.33 -1.99
N PRO A 112 23.09 0.07 -1.56
CA PRO A 112 24.24 -0.81 -1.65
C PRO A 112 23.87 -2.16 -1.01
N VAL A 113 24.09 -3.24 -1.77
CA VAL A 113 23.99 -4.58 -1.21
C VAL A 113 24.94 -4.64 -0.02
N ASN A 114 24.47 -5.19 1.10
CA ASN A 114 25.29 -5.37 2.29
C ASN A 114 25.72 -4.04 2.98
N THR A 115 24.78 -3.12 3.16
CA THR A 115 25.05 -1.86 3.89
C THR A 115 25.07 -2.12 5.40
N THR A 116 26.12 -1.67 6.09
CA THR A 116 26.24 -1.72 7.56
C THR A 116 26.26 -0.31 8.13
N TYR A 117 25.41 -0.07 9.13
CA TYR A 117 25.35 1.17 9.89
C TYR A 117 25.97 0.92 11.28
N PRO A 118 27.00 1.66 11.70
CA PRO A 118 27.57 1.50 13.04
C PRO A 118 26.57 1.92 14.11
N LYS A 119 26.67 1.32 15.30
CA LYS A 119 25.91 1.74 16.48
C LYS A 119 26.70 2.70 17.37
N PRO A 120 26.04 3.62 18.11
CA PRO A 120 24.59 3.81 18.15
C PRO A 120 24.07 4.34 16.81
N VAL A 121 22.92 3.82 16.38
CA VAL A 121 22.24 4.37 15.19
C VAL A 121 21.77 5.77 15.56
N ASP A 122 22.13 6.76 14.74
CA ASP A 122 21.73 8.16 14.93
C ASP A 122 20.20 8.31 15.14
N GLU A 123 19.80 9.43 15.73
CA GLU A 123 18.38 9.78 15.79
C GLU A 123 17.80 9.99 14.40
N ARG A 124 16.50 9.70 14.29
CA ARG A 124 15.79 9.88 13.03
C ARG A 124 15.67 11.39 12.73
N PRO A 125 16.11 11.86 11.55
CA PRO A 125 15.99 13.27 11.21
C PRO A 125 14.51 13.71 11.10
N PRO A 126 14.13 14.92 11.58
CA PRO A 126 12.72 15.34 11.69
C PRO A 126 12.00 15.50 10.35
N PHE A 127 12.67 16.07 9.35
CA PHE A 127 12.00 16.68 8.21
C PHE A 127 11.72 15.74 7.02
N ALA A 128 12.63 14.81 6.69
CA ALA A 128 12.46 14.04 5.46
C ALA A 128 11.25 13.06 5.49
N HIS A 129 10.66 12.79 6.68
CA HIS A 129 9.83 11.60 6.85
C HIS A 129 8.62 11.71 7.80
N GLY A 130 8.25 12.91 8.28
CA GLY A 130 7.03 13.13 9.08
C GLY A 130 5.74 12.67 8.40
N GLY A 131 5.75 12.49 7.07
CA GLY A 131 4.65 11.91 6.29
C GLY A 131 4.65 10.39 6.20
N GLY A 132 5.45 9.68 7.01
CA GLY A 132 5.54 8.23 7.01
C GLY A 132 6.12 7.61 5.74
N MET A 133 6.87 8.34 4.90
CA MET A 133 7.63 7.72 3.82
C MET A 133 8.91 7.15 4.42
N TYR A 134 9.06 5.82 4.37
CA TYR A 134 10.22 5.14 4.92
C TYR A 134 10.98 4.56 3.75
N ASP A 135 12.23 4.95 3.65
CA ASP A 135 13.20 4.23 2.91
C ASP A 135 13.55 2.89 3.60
N THR A 136 14.03 1.88 2.87
CA THR A 136 14.48 0.62 3.49
C THR A 136 15.56 0.89 4.52
N SER A 137 16.47 1.82 4.23
CA SER A 137 17.54 2.22 5.15
C SER A 137 17.02 2.70 6.50
N GLU A 138 15.82 3.30 6.57
CA GLU A 138 15.23 3.83 7.81
C GLU A 138 14.77 2.75 8.79
N MET A 139 14.75 1.48 8.39
CA MET A 139 14.50 0.37 9.30
C MET A 139 15.43 0.38 10.52
N ARG A 140 16.65 0.90 10.38
CA ARG A 140 17.60 1.07 11.49
C ARG A 140 17.10 2.02 12.59
N PHE A 141 16.39 3.09 12.21
CA PHE A 141 15.89 4.07 13.18
C PHE A 141 14.74 3.52 14.01
N ALA A 142 13.99 2.57 13.45
CA ALA A 142 12.94 1.88 14.16
C ALA A 142 13.51 1.15 15.39
N GLU A 143 14.67 0.50 15.23
CA GLU A 143 15.40 -0.10 16.34
C GLU A 143 15.86 0.95 17.35
N ALA A 144 16.50 2.04 16.90
CA ALA A 144 16.92 3.12 17.78
C ALA A 144 15.76 3.67 18.63
N GLN A 145 14.60 3.89 18.01
CA GLN A 145 13.38 4.33 18.70
C GLN A 145 12.83 3.31 19.68
N ALA A 146 12.92 2.01 19.36
CA ALA A 146 12.53 0.94 20.27
C ALA A 146 13.47 0.89 21.49
N LEU A 147 14.79 0.99 21.27
CA LEU A 147 15.80 1.01 22.33
C LEU A 147 15.68 2.26 23.22
N ALA A 148 15.44 3.43 22.63
CA ALA A 148 15.27 4.69 23.35
C ALA A 148 14.04 4.73 24.28
N ARG A 149 13.08 3.80 24.09
CA ARG A 149 11.85 3.68 24.90
C ARG A 149 11.81 2.40 25.73
N ARG A 150 12.84 1.57 25.63
CA ARG A 150 12.89 0.28 26.32
C ARG A 150 12.92 0.50 27.83
N VAL A 151 12.15 -0.32 28.54
CA VAL A 151 12.23 -0.48 29.99
C VAL A 151 13.13 -1.70 30.25
N TYR A 152 14.17 -1.51 31.06
CA TYR A 152 15.09 -2.55 31.46
C TYR A 152 14.74 -3.07 32.85
N ALA A 153 15.10 -4.32 33.14
CA ALA A 153 14.94 -4.89 34.48
C ALA A 153 15.62 -4.05 35.57
N ALA A 154 16.77 -3.45 35.25
CA ALA A 154 17.49 -2.56 36.16
C ALA A 154 16.69 -1.30 36.52
N ASP A 155 15.82 -0.80 35.63
CA ASP A 155 14.96 0.35 35.91
C ASP A 155 13.89 0.02 36.98
N LEU A 156 13.63 -1.26 37.22
CA LEU A 156 12.69 -1.76 38.23
C LEU A 156 13.40 -2.44 39.41
N GLY A 157 14.73 -2.37 39.48
CA GLY A 157 15.52 -3.14 40.45
C GLY A 157 15.25 -2.80 41.93
N SER A 158 14.75 -1.60 42.22
CA SER A 158 14.37 -1.12 43.55
C SER A 158 12.85 -1.20 43.82
N ALA A 159 12.07 -1.73 42.89
CA ALA A 159 10.62 -1.72 42.95
C ALA A 159 10.09 -2.77 43.95
N GLY A 160 9.42 -2.31 45.01
CA GLY A 160 8.63 -3.16 45.91
C GLY A 160 7.17 -3.26 45.47
N ASP A 161 6.36 -4.01 46.24
CA ASP A 161 4.91 -3.99 46.07
C ASP A 161 4.34 -2.58 46.26
N GLY A 162 3.33 -2.23 45.46
CA GLY A 162 2.66 -0.93 45.47
C GLY A 162 2.91 -0.11 44.21
N LEU A 163 2.72 1.21 44.34
CA LEU A 163 3.01 2.16 43.27
C LEU A 163 4.47 2.57 43.34
N VAL A 164 5.21 2.28 42.28
CA VAL A 164 6.63 2.59 42.14
C VAL A 164 6.80 3.68 41.09
N ASP A 165 7.61 4.69 41.40
CA ASP A 165 7.87 5.84 40.54
C ASP A 165 9.39 6.03 40.40
N VAL A 166 9.92 5.73 39.22
CA VAL A 166 11.36 5.68 38.97
C VAL A 166 11.74 6.70 37.93
N ASN A 167 12.71 7.53 38.27
CA ASN A 167 13.46 8.32 37.29
C ASN A 167 14.44 7.41 36.58
N VAL A 168 14.29 7.33 35.28
CA VAL A 168 15.01 6.41 34.42
C VAL A 168 16.35 7.05 34.06
N GLN A 169 17.45 6.42 34.46
CA GLN A 169 18.78 6.93 34.15
C GLN A 169 19.13 6.73 32.68
N ALA A 170 20.02 7.60 32.17
CA ALA A 170 20.62 7.44 30.85
C ALA A 170 21.19 6.01 30.73
N GLY A 171 20.78 5.30 29.68
CA GLY A 171 21.11 3.88 29.54
C GLY A 171 22.60 3.67 29.22
N PRO A 172 23.15 2.49 29.53
CA PRO A 172 24.52 2.13 29.17
C PRO A 172 24.73 1.99 27.65
N SER A 173 23.64 1.92 26.86
CA SER A 173 23.64 1.62 25.43
C SER A 173 24.13 2.73 24.51
N GLY A 174 24.57 3.89 25.03
CA GLY A 174 25.00 5.05 24.23
C GLY A 174 23.88 5.76 23.43
N VAL A 175 22.75 5.09 23.19
CA VAL A 175 21.52 5.69 22.63
C VAL A 175 20.84 6.56 23.68
N ALA A 176 20.58 7.82 23.34
CA ALA A 176 19.80 8.72 24.19
C ALA A 176 18.42 8.12 24.49
N ARG A 177 18.09 7.99 25.77
CA ARG A 177 16.78 7.48 26.19
C ARG A 177 15.75 8.60 26.14
N THR A 178 14.66 8.37 25.42
CA THR A 178 13.47 9.24 25.47
C THR A 178 12.62 8.98 26.70
N LEU A 179 12.75 7.80 27.32
CA LEU A 179 12.09 7.47 28.57
C LEU A 179 12.83 8.14 29.74
N ALA A 180 12.16 9.05 30.45
CA ALA A 180 12.76 9.76 31.59
C ALA A 180 12.15 9.35 32.94
N ARG A 181 10.88 8.94 32.95
CA ARG A 181 10.19 8.52 34.17
C ARG A 181 9.24 7.38 33.88
N LEU A 182 9.14 6.43 34.80
CA LEU A 182 8.21 5.31 34.71
C LEU A 182 7.41 5.22 36.03
N LYS A 183 6.10 4.97 35.93
CA LYS A 183 5.28 4.56 37.08
C LYS A 183 4.81 3.15 36.87
N ALA A 184 5.07 2.25 37.81
CA ALA A 184 4.62 0.87 37.75
C ALA A 184 3.74 0.56 38.96
N ARG A 185 2.63 -0.14 38.73
CA ARG A 185 1.85 -0.75 39.80
C ARG A 185 2.25 -2.21 39.91
N ILE A 186 2.78 -2.59 41.06
CA ILE A 186 3.21 -3.95 41.36
C ILE A 186 2.34 -4.49 42.49
N ALA A 187 1.80 -5.68 42.31
CA ALA A 187 1.04 -6.39 43.34
C ALA A 187 1.30 -7.89 43.19
N ASP A 188 1.36 -8.63 44.29
CA ASP A 188 1.58 -10.08 44.29
C ASP A 188 2.79 -10.52 43.44
N ASP A 189 3.91 -9.82 43.56
CA ASP A 189 5.11 -10.07 42.76
C ASP A 189 4.85 -10.01 41.23
N ARG A 190 3.93 -9.17 40.75
CA ARG A 190 3.68 -8.96 39.30
C ARG A 190 3.40 -7.51 38.96
N ILE A 191 3.77 -7.11 37.75
CA ILE A 191 3.44 -5.78 37.22
C ILE A 191 1.99 -5.83 36.73
N GLU A 192 1.10 -5.03 37.30
CA GLU A 192 -0.30 -4.92 36.85
C GLU A 192 -0.47 -3.87 35.75
N SER A 193 0.22 -2.73 35.90
CA SER A 193 0.21 -1.64 34.93
C SER A 193 1.49 -0.82 34.95
N MET A 194 1.73 -0.09 33.87
CA MET A 194 2.89 0.79 33.73
C MET A 194 2.55 2.03 32.91
N GLU A 195 3.02 3.19 33.35
CA GLU A 195 2.97 4.46 32.63
C GLU A 195 4.39 4.93 32.32
N LEU A 196 4.63 5.29 31.07
CA LEU A 196 5.91 5.78 30.59
C LEU A 196 5.82 7.27 30.28
N PHE A 197 6.80 8.05 30.72
CA PHE A 197 6.85 9.49 30.49
C PHE A 197 8.18 9.92 29.88
N ASP A 198 8.13 10.93 29.01
CA ASP A 198 9.34 11.61 28.53
C ASP A 198 9.86 12.64 29.55
N ASP A 199 10.97 13.30 29.20
CA ASP A 199 11.59 14.37 29.98
C ASP A 199 10.63 15.53 30.28
N SER A 200 9.69 15.76 29.38
CA SER A 200 8.64 16.78 29.44
C SER A 200 7.38 16.30 30.21
N GLN A 201 7.45 15.14 30.88
CA GLN A 201 6.33 14.51 31.59
C GLN A 201 5.11 14.20 30.72
N ARG A 202 5.29 14.09 29.39
CA ARG A 202 4.22 13.67 28.49
C ARG A 202 4.13 12.15 28.50
N LEU A 203 2.90 11.65 28.56
CA LEU A 203 2.63 10.22 28.51
C LEU A 203 3.09 9.64 27.16
N LEU A 204 4.06 8.74 27.20
CA LEU A 204 4.54 7.99 26.06
C LEU A 204 3.65 6.76 25.80
N ALA A 205 3.33 6.00 26.85
CA ALA A 205 2.51 4.81 26.77
C ALA A 205 1.89 4.50 28.13
N TRP A 206 0.67 3.98 28.12
CA TRP A 206 0.06 3.30 29.26
C TRP A 206 -0.04 1.81 28.95
N MET A 207 0.31 0.94 29.88
CA MET A 207 0.34 -0.50 29.69
C MET A 207 -0.42 -1.20 30.82
N SER A 208 -1.16 -2.24 30.48
CA SER A 208 -1.78 -3.16 31.41
C SER A 208 -1.39 -4.61 31.08
N TYR A 209 -1.25 -5.42 32.12
CA TYR A 209 -0.79 -6.79 32.04
C TYR A 209 -1.85 -7.73 32.59
N GLU A 210 -2.27 -8.69 31.79
CA GLU A 210 -3.24 -9.72 32.15
C GLU A 210 -2.50 -11.04 32.34
N TYR A 211 -2.76 -11.75 33.44
CA TYR A 211 -2.14 -13.02 33.79
C TYR A 211 -3.18 -14.15 33.79
N GLU A 212 -2.75 -15.37 33.49
CA GLU A 212 -3.60 -16.57 33.56
C GLU A 212 -4.03 -16.83 35.01
N ARG A 213 -5.29 -17.22 35.20
CA ARG A 213 -5.81 -17.68 36.49
C ARG A 213 -5.42 -19.14 36.68
N SER A 214 -4.37 -19.39 37.46
CA SER A 214 -3.92 -20.74 37.81
C SER A 214 -3.38 -20.77 39.23
N ASP A 215 -3.40 -21.94 39.87
CA ASP A 215 -2.84 -22.15 41.22
C ASP A 215 -1.30 -22.04 41.27
N GLY A 216 -0.65 -21.97 40.10
CA GLY A 216 0.80 -21.82 39.95
C GLY A 216 1.29 -20.36 39.92
N PRO A 217 2.60 -20.15 39.65
CA PRO A 217 3.16 -18.81 39.47
C PRO A 217 2.39 -18.02 38.40
N PRO A 218 2.18 -16.70 38.57
CA PRO A 218 1.43 -15.90 37.62
C PRO A 218 2.11 -15.94 36.25
N ARG A 219 1.32 -16.21 35.21
CA ARG A 219 1.81 -16.40 33.85
C ARG A 219 1.24 -15.32 32.96
N LEU A 220 2.10 -14.50 32.35
CA LEU A 220 1.65 -13.40 31.51
C LEU A 220 0.85 -13.94 30.33
N ALA A 221 -0.42 -13.57 30.24
CA ALA A 221 -1.32 -13.94 29.15
C ALA A 221 -1.32 -12.88 28.05
N ARG A 222 -1.50 -11.62 28.44
CA ARG A 222 -1.60 -10.49 27.51
C ARG A 222 -0.95 -9.23 28.07
N LEU A 223 -0.41 -8.43 27.16
CA LEU A 223 -0.02 -7.05 27.40
C LEU A 223 -0.88 -6.16 26.49
N ILE A 224 -1.50 -5.13 27.07
CA ILE A 224 -2.27 -4.12 26.33
C ILE A 224 -1.60 -2.77 26.55
N ALA A 225 -1.06 -2.18 25.49
CA ALA A 225 -0.42 -0.88 25.51
C ALA A 225 -1.24 0.15 24.73
N GLU A 226 -1.61 1.23 25.40
CA GLU A 226 -2.24 2.40 24.81
C GLU A 226 -1.19 3.48 24.56
N LEU A 227 -1.06 3.88 23.30
CA LEU A 227 -0.19 4.94 22.83
C LEU A 227 -1.07 6.16 22.54
N PRO A 228 -0.92 7.26 23.29
CA PRO A 228 -1.74 8.44 23.07
C PRO A 228 -1.42 9.11 21.73
N VAL A 229 -2.32 10.01 21.31
CA VAL A 229 -2.07 10.94 20.21
C VAL A 229 -0.86 11.80 20.55
N ARG A 230 0.09 11.93 19.63
CA ARG A 230 1.34 12.66 19.86
C ARG A 230 1.47 13.83 18.90
N PRO A 231 1.11 15.06 19.33
CA PRO A 231 1.49 16.25 18.59
C PRO A 231 3.01 16.40 18.64
N GLU A 232 3.63 16.42 17.47
CA GLU A 232 5.05 16.62 17.27
C GLU A 232 5.23 17.90 16.45
N LYS A 233 6.15 18.76 16.88
CA LYS A 233 6.59 19.89 16.06
C LYS A 233 7.78 19.38 15.25
N LEU A 234 7.59 19.20 13.95
CA LEU A 234 8.69 18.84 13.09
C LEU A 234 9.52 20.09 12.88
N ALA A 235 10.61 20.19 13.65
CA ALA A 235 11.61 21.24 13.47
C ALA A 235 12.16 21.12 12.06
N MET A 236 11.90 22.14 11.24
CA MET A 236 12.43 22.19 9.89
C MET A 236 13.69 23.02 9.90
N GLU A 237 14.74 22.44 10.48
CA GLU A 237 16.07 23.02 10.38
C GLU A 237 16.52 22.93 8.92
N GLY A 238 16.51 24.06 8.24
CA GLY A 238 17.00 24.18 6.89
C GLY A 238 16.31 25.25 6.09
N HIS A 239 17.05 25.73 5.09
CA HIS A 239 16.46 26.49 4.03
C HIS A 239 16.18 25.57 2.84
N VAL A 240 14.99 25.66 2.25
CA VAL A 240 14.77 25.13 0.91
C VAL A 240 15.17 26.20 -0.07
N THR A 241 16.30 25.98 -0.71
CA THR A 241 16.68 26.76 -1.88
C THR A 241 15.90 26.23 -3.08
N VAL A 242 14.88 26.99 -3.51
CA VAL A 242 14.20 26.76 -4.77
C VAL A 242 14.95 27.55 -5.83
N THR A 243 15.65 26.83 -6.70
CA THR A 243 16.25 27.39 -7.90
C THR A 243 15.23 27.27 -9.05
N SER A 244 14.83 28.42 -9.59
CA SER A 244 14.12 28.52 -10.87
C SER A 244 15.09 29.06 -11.93
N LYS A 245 14.68 29.05 -13.21
CA LYS A 245 15.52 29.53 -14.33
C LYS A 245 16.16 30.90 -14.08
N ASP A 246 15.46 31.80 -13.37
CA ASP A 246 15.88 33.20 -13.24
C ASP A 246 16.18 33.61 -11.79
N THR A 247 15.90 32.76 -10.79
CA THR A 247 16.06 33.12 -9.38
C THR A 247 16.41 31.91 -8.51
N THR A 248 17.33 32.13 -7.57
CA THR A 248 17.58 31.21 -6.45
C THR A 248 16.99 31.85 -5.21
N ALA A 249 15.90 31.29 -4.69
CA ALA A 249 15.25 31.79 -3.48
C ALA A 249 15.37 30.74 -2.37
N THR A 250 15.93 31.18 -1.26
CA THR A 250 16.11 30.40 -0.04
C THR A 250 14.93 30.69 0.87
N TYR A 251 14.08 29.69 1.10
CA TYR A 251 12.94 29.79 2.01
C TYR A 251 13.27 29.08 3.30
N GLU A 252 13.12 29.77 4.43
CA GLU A 252 12.99 29.10 5.72
C GLU A 252 11.70 28.28 5.69
N ILE A 253 11.81 26.99 5.97
CA ILE A 253 10.62 26.15 6.03
C ILE A 253 10.07 26.29 7.45
N PRO A 254 8.84 26.80 7.64
CA PRO A 254 8.29 26.93 8.97
C PRO A 254 8.07 25.56 9.58
N ASP A 255 8.35 25.42 10.87
CA ASP A 255 8.05 24.21 11.63
C ASP A 255 6.62 23.71 11.34
N VAL A 256 6.51 22.41 11.06
CA VAL A 256 5.21 21.79 10.75
C VAL A 256 4.70 21.07 11.98
N ASN A 257 3.50 21.45 12.41
CA ASN A 257 2.75 20.68 13.38
C ASN A 257 2.32 19.35 12.73
N TYR A 258 2.79 18.25 13.30
CA TYR A 258 2.47 16.89 12.89
C TYR A 258 1.79 16.16 14.04
N VAL A 259 0.89 15.22 13.73
CA VAL A 259 0.27 14.38 14.74
C VAL A 259 0.64 12.93 14.48
N SER A 260 1.64 12.47 15.22
CA SER A 260 2.00 11.07 15.31
C SER A 260 0.89 10.32 16.04
N HIS A 261 0.59 9.09 15.60
CA HIS A 261 -0.51 8.27 16.12
C HIS A 261 -1.90 8.96 16.13
N LYS A 262 -2.29 9.69 15.07
CA LYS A 262 -3.67 10.26 14.93
C LYS A 262 -4.74 9.25 15.36
N GLY A 263 -5.57 9.59 16.36
CA GLY A 263 -6.61 8.71 16.95
C GLY A 263 -6.11 7.70 18.00
N GLY A 264 -4.84 7.79 18.43
CA GLY A 264 -4.21 6.87 19.39
C GLY A 264 -3.93 5.48 18.81
N ARG A 265 -3.13 4.65 19.49
CA ARG A 265 -2.96 3.23 19.13
C ARG A 265 -3.16 2.34 20.34
N THR A 266 -3.83 1.22 20.14
CA THR A 266 -3.89 0.13 21.12
C THR A 266 -3.13 -1.06 20.55
N CYS A 267 -2.02 -1.40 21.20
CA CYS A 267 -1.21 -2.58 20.88
C CYS A 267 -1.55 -3.68 21.87
N THR A 268 -1.89 -4.87 21.38
CA THR A 268 -2.11 -6.06 22.19
C THR A 268 -1.08 -7.11 21.82
N VAL A 269 -0.32 -7.58 22.80
CA VAL A 269 0.60 -8.70 22.67
C VAL A 269 0.02 -9.88 23.44
N THR A 270 -0.17 -11.01 22.77
CA THR A 270 -0.64 -12.26 23.38
C THR A 270 0.54 -13.21 23.53
N TYR A 271 0.65 -13.78 24.71
CA TYR A 271 1.72 -14.71 25.07
C TYR A 271 1.14 -16.11 25.24
N GLN A 272 1.92 -17.11 24.85
CA GLN A 272 1.61 -18.53 25.08
C GLN A 272 2.86 -19.30 25.45
N ASP A 273 2.65 -20.48 26.02
CA ASP A 273 3.73 -21.41 26.30
C ASP A 273 4.24 -22.02 25.01
N VAL A 274 5.55 -22.02 24.87
CA VAL A 274 6.26 -22.57 23.73
C VAL A 274 7.31 -23.53 24.26
N THR A 275 7.29 -24.75 23.74
CA THR A 275 8.30 -25.76 24.06
C THR A 275 9.50 -25.58 23.14
N LEU A 276 10.66 -25.28 23.73
CA LEU A 276 11.95 -25.13 23.06
C LEU A 276 12.90 -26.24 23.55
N GLY A 277 12.92 -27.36 22.83
CA GLY A 277 13.61 -28.56 23.32
C GLY A 277 12.93 -29.07 24.59
N GLU A 278 13.68 -29.19 25.68
CA GLU A 278 13.16 -29.64 26.99
C GLU A 278 12.60 -28.49 27.85
N THR A 279 12.73 -27.24 27.41
CA THR A 279 12.33 -26.06 28.19
C THR A 279 11.00 -25.51 27.68
N VAL A 280 10.08 -25.19 28.58
CA VAL A 280 8.88 -24.42 28.26
C VAL A 280 9.11 -22.96 28.61
N VAL A 281 8.98 -22.09 27.62
CA VAL A 281 9.12 -20.63 27.77
C VAL A 281 7.84 -19.92 27.38
N ARG A 282 7.53 -18.81 28.03
CA ARG A 282 6.39 -17.97 27.69
C ARG A 282 6.83 -16.93 26.64
N LEU A 283 6.33 -17.05 25.41
CA LEU A 283 6.73 -16.19 24.29
C LEU A 283 5.53 -15.48 23.66
N PRO A 284 5.74 -14.29 23.04
CA PRO A 284 4.69 -13.63 22.29
C PRO A 284 4.36 -14.45 21.04
N VAL A 285 3.08 -14.76 20.84
CA VAL A 285 2.59 -15.50 19.66
C VAL A 285 1.75 -14.64 18.73
N GLN A 286 1.25 -13.51 19.23
CA GLN A 286 0.45 -12.59 18.44
C GLN A 286 0.68 -11.14 18.89
N VAL A 287 0.81 -10.24 17.92
CA VAL A 287 0.79 -8.79 18.12
C VAL A 287 -0.34 -8.23 17.28
N ALA A 288 -1.18 -7.37 17.84
CA ALA A 288 -2.24 -6.69 17.11
C ALA A 288 -2.24 -5.20 17.46
N VAL A 289 -2.28 -4.33 16.46
CA VAL A 289 -2.29 -2.88 16.63
C VAL A 289 -3.56 -2.34 16.00
N HIS A 290 -4.36 -1.66 16.80
CA HIS A 290 -5.58 -0.99 16.39
C HIS A 290 -5.45 0.52 16.60
N ARG A 291 -6.19 1.31 15.84
CA ARG A 291 -6.43 2.71 16.18
C ARG A 291 -7.36 2.75 17.39
N THR A 292 -7.05 3.56 18.40
CA THR A 292 -7.79 3.52 19.68
C THR A 292 -9.22 4.04 19.51
N GLU A 293 -9.40 5.12 18.75
CA GLU A 293 -10.67 5.80 18.56
C GLU A 293 -11.78 4.92 17.95
N ASP A 294 -11.46 4.13 16.93
CA ASP A 294 -12.45 3.36 16.16
C ASP A 294 -12.12 1.87 16.07
N ARG A 295 -11.09 1.42 16.79
CA ARG A 295 -10.59 0.04 16.78
C ARG A 295 -10.17 -0.46 15.40
N TRP A 296 -9.88 0.45 14.46
CA TRP A 296 -9.48 0.05 13.11
C TRP A 296 -8.19 -0.78 13.13
N PRO A 297 -8.18 -2.00 12.59
CA PRO A 297 -6.99 -2.84 12.60
C PRO A 297 -5.94 -2.22 11.69
N MET A 298 -4.80 -1.84 12.28
CA MET A 298 -3.69 -1.25 11.55
C MET A 298 -2.65 -2.29 11.18
N ARG A 299 -2.33 -3.18 12.11
CA ARG A 299 -1.29 -4.20 11.94
C ARG A 299 -1.61 -5.43 12.76
N SER A 300 -1.19 -6.59 12.28
CA SER A 300 -1.09 -7.79 13.09
C SER A 300 0.20 -8.54 12.74
N ALA A 301 0.71 -9.30 13.69
CA ALA A 301 1.77 -10.26 13.47
C ALA A 301 1.44 -11.55 14.23
N ARG A 302 1.61 -12.69 13.58
CA ARG A 302 1.51 -14.02 14.19
C ARG A 302 2.90 -14.64 14.18
N LEU A 303 3.37 -15.06 15.34
CA LEU A 303 4.67 -15.70 15.55
C LEU A 303 4.44 -17.19 15.76
N MET A 304 5.17 -18.03 15.04
CA MET A 304 4.95 -19.49 15.01
C MET A 304 6.23 -20.26 14.68
N ASN A 305 6.16 -21.60 14.73
CA ASN A 305 7.29 -22.49 14.40
C ASN A 305 8.55 -22.19 15.23
N PHE A 306 8.36 -21.89 16.51
CA PHE A 306 9.45 -21.64 17.43
C PHE A 306 10.34 -22.87 17.60
N GLN A 307 11.65 -22.68 17.48
CA GLN A 307 12.65 -23.72 17.65
C GLN A 307 13.91 -23.14 18.27
N ARG A 308 14.55 -23.90 19.15
CA ARG A 308 15.92 -23.62 19.56
C ARG A 308 16.86 -24.13 18.48
N VAL A 309 17.85 -23.33 18.12
CA VAL A 309 18.84 -23.68 17.12
C VAL A 309 20.25 -23.45 17.66
N GLU A 310 21.20 -24.26 17.22
CA GLU A 310 22.61 -24.18 17.61
C GLU A 310 23.42 -23.67 16.42
N LEU A 311 23.44 -22.36 16.26
CA LEU A 311 24.20 -21.67 15.22
C LEU A 311 24.93 -20.49 15.87
N ASP A 312 26.15 -20.23 15.41
CA ASP A 312 26.81 -18.97 15.67
C ASP A 312 26.24 -17.86 14.77
N LYS A 313 26.71 -16.63 14.96
CA LYS A 313 26.21 -15.46 14.24
C LYS A 313 26.37 -15.57 12.72
N ASP A 314 27.50 -16.09 12.26
CA ASP A 314 27.77 -16.26 10.82
C ASP A 314 26.92 -17.39 10.23
N GLY A 315 26.75 -18.50 10.95
CA GLY A 315 25.85 -19.58 10.60
C GLY A 315 24.39 -19.13 10.53
N VAL A 316 23.95 -18.24 11.42
CA VAL A 316 22.62 -17.61 11.32
C VAL A 316 22.49 -16.76 10.07
N TRP A 317 23.50 -15.95 9.76
CA TRP A 317 23.47 -15.10 8.57
C TRP A 317 23.33 -15.93 7.28
N GLU A 318 24.11 -17.01 7.15
CA GLU A 318 24.02 -17.91 5.99
C GLU A 318 22.70 -18.69 5.96
N ALA A 319 22.21 -19.17 7.12
CA ALA A 319 20.88 -19.79 7.21
C ALA A 319 19.76 -18.84 6.78
N ALA A 320 19.87 -17.57 7.15
CA ALA A 320 18.91 -16.53 6.81
C ALA A 320 18.94 -16.17 5.31
N ARG A 321 20.12 -16.15 4.70
CA ARG A 321 20.29 -16.00 3.24
C ARG A 321 19.71 -17.20 2.48
N ALA A 322 19.99 -18.42 2.94
CA ALA A 322 19.44 -19.66 2.36
C ALA A 322 17.90 -19.72 2.48
N PHE A 323 17.35 -19.32 3.63
CA PHE A 323 15.91 -19.22 3.83
C PHE A 323 15.26 -18.24 2.85
N GLY A 324 15.88 -17.07 2.65
CA GLY A 324 15.45 -16.08 1.66
C GLY A 324 15.37 -16.63 0.24
N GLY A 325 16.03 -17.77 -0.04
CA GLY A 325 16.06 -18.41 -1.36
C GLY A 325 16.73 -17.50 -2.38
N LEU A 326 17.92 -17.02 -2.03
CA LEU A 326 18.75 -16.09 -2.80
C LEU A 326 19.86 -16.84 -3.55
N ASP A 327 19.51 -18.00 -4.07
CA ASP A 327 20.42 -18.91 -4.76
C ASP A 327 20.42 -18.66 -6.28
N GLN A 328 21.26 -19.44 -6.97
CA GLN A 328 21.36 -19.41 -8.42
C GLN A 328 20.02 -19.76 -9.11
N ALA A 329 19.20 -20.62 -8.49
CA ALA A 329 17.90 -21.00 -9.03
C ALA A 329 16.95 -19.81 -9.06
N TYR A 330 16.87 -19.02 -7.98
CA TYR A 330 16.07 -17.81 -7.93
C TYR A 330 16.55 -16.73 -8.90
N SER A 331 17.87 -16.54 -9.04
CA SER A 331 18.43 -15.61 -10.04
C SER A 331 18.07 -16.02 -11.46
N THR A 332 18.18 -17.31 -11.78
CA THR A 332 17.83 -17.87 -13.10
C THR A 332 16.33 -17.70 -13.38
N TRP A 333 15.48 -18.04 -12.41
CA TRP A 333 14.04 -17.79 -12.49
C TRP A 333 13.72 -16.31 -12.74
N GLY A 334 14.37 -15.39 -12.02
CA GLY A 334 14.18 -13.94 -12.18
C GLY A 334 14.50 -13.47 -13.60
N LYS A 335 15.62 -13.93 -14.18
CA LYS A 335 16.01 -13.63 -15.57
C LYS A 335 15.00 -14.16 -16.59
N LEU A 336 14.48 -15.37 -16.39
CA LEU A 336 13.45 -15.94 -17.27
C LEU A 336 12.14 -15.16 -17.19
N VAL A 337 11.71 -14.77 -15.99
CA VAL A 337 10.51 -13.95 -15.79
C VAL A 337 10.67 -12.57 -16.43
N GLU A 338 11.83 -11.92 -16.29
CA GLU A 338 12.14 -10.65 -16.93
C GLU A 338 12.12 -10.77 -18.46
N ARG A 339 12.76 -11.81 -19.00
CA ARG A 339 12.83 -12.09 -20.44
C ARG A 339 11.47 -12.35 -21.08
N TYR A 340 10.62 -13.17 -20.45
CA TYR A 340 9.40 -13.68 -21.09
C TYR A 340 8.09 -13.04 -20.60
N LEU A 341 7.99 -12.62 -19.33
CA LEU A 341 6.76 -12.06 -18.77
C LEU A 341 6.79 -10.55 -18.58
N TYR A 342 7.96 -9.98 -18.35
CA TYR A 342 8.19 -8.54 -18.28
C TYR A 342 9.05 -8.04 -19.44
N HIS A 343 8.97 -8.75 -20.56
CA HIS A 343 9.75 -8.51 -21.77
C HIS A 343 9.86 -7.02 -22.07
N VAL A 344 11.10 -6.53 -22.04
CA VAL A 344 11.43 -5.19 -22.53
C VAL A 344 11.92 -5.36 -23.96
N PRO A 345 11.27 -4.73 -24.95
CA PRO A 345 11.63 -4.88 -26.35
C PRO A 345 13.12 -4.59 -26.57
N ASN A 346 13.85 -5.56 -27.14
CA ASN A 346 15.23 -5.33 -27.57
C ASN A 346 15.21 -4.68 -28.95
N LEU A 347 15.19 -3.36 -28.97
CA LEU A 347 15.07 -2.57 -30.20
C LEU A 347 16.39 -2.45 -30.97
N GLY A 348 17.47 -3.08 -30.52
CA GLY A 348 18.81 -2.93 -31.09
C GLY A 348 19.55 -1.67 -30.59
N PRO A 349 20.74 -1.36 -31.15
CA PRO A 349 21.44 -0.12 -30.84
C PRO A 349 20.59 1.09 -31.29
N LEU A 350 20.72 2.20 -30.57
CA LEU A 350 20.05 3.44 -30.92
C LEU A 350 20.50 3.89 -32.31
N GLU A 351 19.57 3.97 -33.26
CA GLU A 351 19.87 4.28 -34.67
C GLU A 351 20.24 5.74 -34.92
N VAL A 352 20.00 6.60 -33.93
CA VAL A 352 20.08 8.05 -34.03
C VAL A 352 20.89 8.63 -32.87
N ASP A 353 21.56 9.75 -33.08
CA ASP A 353 22.22 10.44 -31.96
C ASP A 353 21.14 10.96 -30.99
N PRO A 354 21.12 10.51 -29.72
CA PRO A 354 20.14 10.98 -28.74
C PRO A 354 20.34 12.46 -28.36
N ASN A 355 21.49 13.04 -28.68
CA ASN A 355 21.77 14.46 -28.44
C ASN A 355 21.38 15.35 -29.63
N ASP A 356 20.93 14.76 -30.75
CA ASP A 356 20.32 15.51 -31.85
C ASP A 356 18.87 15.86 -31.51
N PHE A 357 18.71 16.86 -30.63
CA PHE A 357 17.38 17.34 -30.25
C PHE A 357 16.60 17.92 -31.43
N ALA A 358 17.27 18.36 -32.50
CA ALA A 358 16.58 18.83 -33.71
C ALA A 358 15.86 17.66 -34.40
N LEU A 359 16.53 16.51 -34.53
CA LEU A 359 15.93 15.28 -35.05
C LEU A 359 14.78 14.79 -34.16
N VAL A 360 14.96 14.78 -32.84
CA VAL A 360 13.93 14.34 -31.90
C VAL A 360 12.69 15.25 -31.99
N ARG A 361 12.90 16.57 -32.06
CA ARG A 361 11.82 17.55 -32.27
C ARG A 361 11.16 17.38 -33.64
N ALA A 362 11.92 17.04 -34.68
CA ALA A 362 11.37 16.74 -36.00
C ALA A 362 10.47 15.49 -35.98
N LEU A 363 10.87 14.43 -35.26
CA LEU A 363 10.02 13.25 -35.04
C LEU A 363 8.72 13.60 -34.31
N ILE A 364 8.80 14.42 -33.25
CA ILE A 364 7.62 14.90 -32.53
C ILE A 364 6.73 15.76 -33.45
N ALA A 365 7.32 16.62 -34.28
CA ALA A 365 6.58 17.46 -35.23
C ALA A 365 5.90 16.64 -36.35
N LYS A 366 6.53 15.53 -36.78
CA LYS A 366 5.95 14.59 -37.75
C LYS A 366 4.66 13.95 -37.20
N TYR A 367 4.59 13.74 -35.89
CA TYR A 367 3.45 13.14 -35.18
C TYR A 367 2.90 14.10 -34.11
N PRO A 368 2.16 15.15 -34.54
CA PRO A 368 1.71 16.18 -33.62
C PRO A 368 0.70 15.60 -32.63
N VAL A 369 1.09 15.59 -31.36
CA VAL A 369 0.19 15.23 -30.27
C VAL A 369 -0.61 16.44 -29.82
N TRP A 370 -1.83 16.19 -29.36
CA TRP A 370 -2.59 17.23 -28.70
C TRP A 370 -1.92 17.61 -27.38
N GLU A 371 -1.33 18.81 -27.35
CA GLU A 371 -0.79 19.38 -26.13
C GLU A 371 -1.93 20.04 -25.35
N MET A 372 -2.42 19.33 -24.34
CA MET A 372 -3.36 19.91 -23.40
C MET A 372 -2.69 21.13 -22.75
N PRO A 373 -3.24 22.35 -22.94
CA PRO A 373 -2.66 23.56 -22.37
C PRO A 373 -2.55 23.38 -20.85
N ALA A 374 -1.51 23.93 -20.23
CA ALA A 374 -1.41 23.83 -18.78
C ALA A 374 -2.71 24.33 -18.13
N PRO A 375 -3.25 23.62 -17.12
CA PRO A 375 -4.39 24.15 -16.38
C PRO A 375 -4.02 25.53 -15.82
N PRO A 376 -5.00 26.44 -15.68
CA PRO A 376 -4.75 27.73 -15.06
C PRO A 376 -4.05 27.48 -13.72
N GLN A 377 -2.91 28.16 -13.51
CA GLN A 377 -2.23 28.04 -12.24
C GLN A 377 -3.21 28.51 -11.17
N SER A 378 -3.49 27.65 -10.20
CA SER A 378 -4.24 28.08 -9.02
C SER A 378 -3.55 29.33 -8.48
N PRO A 379 -4.30 30.41 -8.18
CA PRO A 379 -3.70 31.61 -7.61
C PRO A 379 -2.76 31.16 -6.49
N ARG A 380 -1.49 31.62 -6.57
CA ARG A 380 -0.52 31.32 -5.51
C ARG A 380 -1.19 31.75 -4.22
N GLN A 381 -1.42 30.80 -3.31
CA GLN A 381 -1.95 31.12 -1.99
C GLN A 381 -1.14 32.30 -1.47
N THR A 382 -1.83 33.43 -1.31
CA THR A 382 -1.24 34.62 -0.72
C THR A 382 -0.69 34.16 0.63
N GLY A 383 0.59 34.43 0.87
CA GLY A 383 1.33 33.87 2.00
C GLY A 383 0.55 34.04 3.29
N HIS A 384 0.53 33.00 4.12
CA HIS A 384 -0.15 33.05 5.41
C HIS A 384 0.53 34.11 6.28
N GLY A 385 -0.09 35.30 6.39
CA GLY A 385 0.27 36.26 7.41
C GLY A 385 0.08 35.63 8.80
N PRO A 386 0.89 36.04 9.80
CA PRO A 386 0.76 35.53 11.16
C PRO A 386 -0.69 35.69 11.66
N LEU A 387 -1.18 34.70 12.40
CA LEU A 387 -2.50 34.82 13.06
C LEU A 387 -2.42 35.90 14.15
N PRO A 388 -3.49 36.68 14.37
CA PRO A 388 -3.60 37.57 15.52
C PRO A 388 -3.34 36.83 16.84
N LYS A 389 -2.75 37.51 17.82
CA LYS A 389 -2.48 36.93 19.15
C LYS A 389 -3.76 36.77 19.99
N ASP A 390 -4.78 37.58 19.71
CA ASP A 390 -6.07 37.51 20.36
C ASP A 390 -6.93 36.36 19.79
N PRO A 391 -7.48 35.44 20.61
CA PRO A 391 -8.24 34.29 20.12
C PRO A 391 -9.50 34.67 19.35
N GLU A 392 -10.17 35.77 19.70
CA GLU A 392 -11.40 36.19 19.05
C GLU A 392 -11.12 36.82 17.69
N GLU A 393 -10.10 37.68 17.60
CA GLU A 393 -9.58 38.17 16.31
C GLU A 393 -9.03 37.03 15.44
N ALA A 394 -8.36 36.05 16.03
CA ALA A 394 -7.86 34.88 15.30
C ALA A 394 -9.00 34.04 14.72
N ALA A 395 -10.11 33.86 15.45
CA ALA A 395 -11.29 33.16 14.95
C ALA A 395 -11.97 33.93 13.81
N LYS A 396 -12.11 35.26 13.92
CA LYS A 396 -12.67 36.12 12.86
C LYS A 396 -11.80 36.12 11.60
N GLU A 397 -10.48 36.21 11.78
CA GLU A 397 -9.52 36.15 10.69
C GLU A 397 -9.49 34.77 10.03
N LEU A 398 -9.66 33.69 10.80
CA LEU A 398 -9.79 32.34 10.26
C LEU A 398 -11.05 32.18 9.40
N ASP A 399 -12.21 32.62 9.88
CA ASP A 399 -13.46 32.56 9.11
C ASP A 399 -13.36 33.40 7.82
N ARG A 400 -12.75 34.59 7.89
CA ARG A 400 -12.47 35.41 6.71
C ARG A 400 -11.58 34.68 5.71
N ARG A 401 -10.50 34.05 6.18
CA ARG A 401 -9.61 33.24 5.33
C ARG A 401 -10.35 32.05 4.72
N ASP A 402 -11.27 31.42 5.43
CA ASP A 402 -12.07 30.31 4.93
C ASP A 402 -13.04 30.74 3.84
N GLN A 403 -13.69 31.89 4.02
CA GLN A 403 -14.53 32.48 2.98
C GLN A 403 -13.72 32.82 1.72
N ILE A 404 -12.53 33.41 1.87
CA ILE A 404 -11.61 33.68 0.76
C ILE A 404 -11.21 32.36 0.08
N ARG A 405 -10.80 31.34 0.84
CA ARG A 405 -10.44 30.01 0.29
C ARG A 405 -11.59 29.36 -0.47
N ARG A 406 -12.83 29.48 0.02
CA ARG A 406 -14.03 28.97 -0.67
C ARG A 406 -14.30 29.72 -1.97
N GLN A 407 -14.16 31.04 -1.97
CA GLN A 407 -14.30 31.85 -3.17
C GLN A 407 -13.20 31.54 -4.19
N GLU A 408 -11.94 31.44 -3.76
CA GLU A 408 -10.80 31.04 -4.60
C GLU A 408 -10.98 29.63 -5.15
N ALA A 409 -11.50 28.69 -4.35
CA ALA A 409 -11.79 27.33 -4.79
C ALA A 409 -12.93 27.30 -5.82
N ALA A 410 -14.02 28.04 -5.59
CA ALA A 410 -15.12 28.16 -6.55
C ALA A 410 -14.67 28.83 -7.85
N GLN A 411 -13.87 29.89 -7.77
CA GLN A 411 -13.26 30.54 -8.93
C GLN A 411 -12.28 29.61 -9.66
N SER A 412 -11.47 28.85 -8.92
CA SER A 412 -10.56 27.85 -9.50
C SER A 412 -11.34 26.72 -10.18
N GLN A 413 -12.44 26.24 -9.58
CA GLN A 413 -13.33 25.25 -10.19
C GLN A 413 -13.99 25.79 -11.46
N GLU A 414 -14.45 27.05 -11.44
CA GLU A 414 -15.04 27.70 -12.60
C GLU A 414 -14.00 27.92 -13.71
N GLN A 415 -12.79 28.35 -13.36
CA GLN A 415 -11.66 28.47 -14.29
C GLN A 415 -11.27 27.11 -14.87
N MET A 416 -11.25 26.05 -14.06
CA MET A 416 -11.00 24.68 -14.50
C MET A 416 -12.13 24.18 -15.41
N ARG A 417 -13.39 24.50 -15.11
CA ARG A 417 -14.53 24.16 -15.97
C ARG A 417 -14.43 24.87 -17.32
N LYS A 418 -14.20 26.18 -17.33
CA LYS A 418 -13.98 26.96 -18.56
C LYS A 418 -12.76 26.49 -19.33
N TRP A 419 -11.69 26.13 -18.63
CA TRP A 419 -10.49 25.54 -19.22
C TRP A 419 -10.83 24.19 -19.85
N GLN A 420 -11.58 23.32 -19.17
CA GLN A 420 -12.01 22.03 -19.70
C GLN A 420 -12.90 22.21 -20.94
N GLU A 421 -13.89 23.11 -20.89
CA GLU A 421 -14.73 23.44 -22.04
C GLU A 421 -13.90 23.98 -23.23
N LYS A 422 -12.90 24.83 -22.95
CA LYS A 422 -11.98 25.33 -23.97
C LYS A 422 -11.15 24.19 -24.57
N VAL A 423 -10.60 23.35 -23.71
CA VAL A 423 -9.79 22.16 -24.05
C VAL A 423 -10.59 21.18 -24.89
N ASP A 424 -11.85 20.92 -24.53
CA ASP A 424 -12.76 20.03 -25.27
C ASP A 424 -13.12 20.60 -26.66
N ARG A 425 -13.19 21.92 -26.79
CA ARG A 425 -13.40 22.62 -28.07
C ARG A 425 -12.14 22.78 -28.91
N MET A 426 -10.95 22.54 -28.36
CA MET A 426 -9.71 22.69 -29.12
C MET A 426 -9.61 21.61 -30.20
N PRO A 427 -9.23 21.97 -31.44
CA PRO A 427 -9.02 21.00 -32.49
C PRO A 427 -7.92 20.03 -32.08
N ARG A 428 -8.24 18.75 -32.06
CA ARG A 428 -7.28 17.67 -31.84
C ARG A 428 -6.61 17.35 -33.18
N PRO A 429 -5.27 17.26 -33.27
CA PRO A 429 -4.62 16.82 -34.48
C PRO A 429 -5.19 15.47 -34.95
N PRO A 430 -5.32 15.20 -36.26
CA PRO A 430 -5.79 13.89 -36.70
C PRO A 430 -4.82 12.80 -36.22
N LYS A 431 -5.35 11.71 -35.65
CA LYS A 431 -4.54 10.52 -35.35
C LYS A 431 -3.92 10.01 -36.66
N ARG A 432 -2.65 9.63 -36.60
CA ARG A 432 -1.85 9.14 -37.74
C ARG A 432 -1.34 7.75 -37.42
N ASP A 433 -1.10 6.95 -38.44
CA ASP A 433 -0.33 5.71 -38.30
C ASP A 433 1.16 6.09 -38.23
N ILE A 434 1.87 5.61 -37.20
CA ILE A 434 3.31 5.83 -37.07
C ILE A 434 4.02 4.83 -37.99
N GLU A 435 5.01 5.30 -38.75
CA GLU A 435 5.82 4.40 -39.58
C GLU A 435 6.60 3.44 -38.67
N PRO A 436 6.74 2.14 -39.00
CA PRO A 436 7.44 1.18 -38.14
C PRO A 436 8.86 1.60 -37.75
N ALA A 437 9.62 2.21 -38.68
CA ALA A 437 10.96 2.73 -38.41
C ALA A 437 10.95 3.88 -37.38
N ASP A 438 10.00 4.80 -37.51
CA ASP A 438 9.87 5.91 -36.56
C ASP A 438 9.34 5.44 -35.20
N ALA A 439 8.41 4.47 -35.17
CA ALA A 439 7.96 3.85 -33.94
C ALA A 439 9.12 3.21 -33.17
N ARG A 440 10.01 2.50 -33.88
CA ARG A 440 11.26 1.94 -33.31
C ARG A 440 12.14 3.04 -32.74
N ARG A 441 12.48 4.07 -33.52
CA ARG A 441 13.33 5.20 -33.08
C ARG A 441 12.76 5.94 -31.89
N ILE A 442 11.46 6.24 -31.90
CA ILE A 442 10.76 6.93 -30.81
C ILE A 442 10.86 6.09 -29.51
N ARG A 443 10.69 4.77 -29.59
CA ARG A 443 10.83 3.89 -28.42
C ARG A 443 12.27 3.78 -27.95
N GLN A 444 13.24 3.63 -28.86
CA GLN A 444 14.66 3.62 -28.50
C GLN A 444 15.07 4.92 -27.80
N LEU A 445 14.69 6.09 -28.34
CA LEU A 445 14.94 7.40 -27.73
C LEU A 445 14.26 7.54 -26.36
N ARG A 446 12.98 7.15 -26.25
CA ARG A 446 12.25 7.16 -24.97
C ARG A 446 12.94 6.30 -23.92
N ASP A 447 13.37 5.10 -24.28
CA ASP A 447 14.02 4.17 -23.38
C ASP A 447 15.43 4.65 -23.02
N HIS A 448 16.18 5.19 -23.98
CA HIS A 448 17.47 5.84 -23.76
C HIS A 448 17.37 7.01 -22.78
N TYR A 449 16.45 7.95 -23.01
CA TYR A 449 16.19 9.07 -22.09
C TYR A 449 15.70 8.60 -20.73
N ARG A 450 14.94 7.51 -20.65
CA ARG A 450 14.60 6.88 -19.36
C ARG A 450 15.88 6.44 -18.63
N THR A 451 16.83 5.82 -19.32
CA THR A 451 18.14 5.48 -18.73
C THR A 451 18.97 6.71 -18.37
N ILE A 452 18.95 7.82 -19.11
CA ILE A 452 19.67 9.04 -18.72
C ILE A 452 19.04 9.71 -17.50
N LEU A 453 17.71 9.86 -17.49
CA LEU A 453 16.97 10.48 -16.38
C LEU A 453 17.01 9.62 -15.11
N TYR A 454 17.32 8.35 -15.26
CA TYR A 454 17.54 7.39 -14.19
C TYR A 454 18.84 6.63 -14.48
N PRO A 455 20.02 7.29 -14.42
CA PRO A 455 21.28 6.67 -14.80
C PRO A 455 21.60 5.57 -13.79
N TRP A 456 21.63 4.34 -14.28
CA TRP A 456 21.99 3.16 -13.51
C TRP A 456 23.30 2.60 -14.07
N THR A 457 24.45 3.14 -13.65
CA THR A 457 25.74 2.51 -13.99
C THR A 457 25.98 1.29 -13.10
N GLU A 458 26.76 0.32 -13.60
CA GLU A 458 27.19 -0.84 -12.82
C GLU A 458 28.04 -0.42 -11.60
N GLU A 459 28.80 0.67 -11.73
CA GLU A 459 29.53 1.31 -10.63
C GLU A 459 28.59 1.85 -9.53
N MET A 460 27.46 2.48 -9.91
CA MET A 460 26.42 2.89 -8.96
C MET A 460 25.75 1.70 -8.25
N ARG A 461 25.66 0.52 -8.89
CA ARG A 461 25.19 -0.71 -8.23
C ARG A 461 26.15 -1.24 -7.16
N THR A 462 27.44 -0.92 -7.26
CA THR A 462 28.47 -1.35 -6.29
C THR A 462 28.69 -0.37 -5.12
N GLY A 463 27.93 0.73 -5.08
CA GLY A 463 27.82 1.58 -3.88
C GLY A 463 29.03 2.47 -3.56
N ARG A 464 30.00 2.63 -4.48
CA ARG A 464 31.19 3.46 -4.23
C ARG A 464 31.03 4.96 -4.43
N ASP A 465 29.99 5.41 -5.13
CA ASP A 465 29.76 6.84 -5.34
C ASP A 465 28.36 7.28 -4.91
N ARG A 466 28.31 8.30 -4.06
CA ARG A 466 27.05 9.01 -3.76
C ARG A 466 26.55 9.58 -5.08
N ARG A 467 25.27 9.37 -5.41
CA ARG A 467 24.62 9.97 -6.59
C ARG A 467 25.20 11.37 -6.82
N PRO A 468 25.88 11.64 -7.95
CA PRO A 468 26.22 13.02 -8.24
C PRO A 468 24.91 13.77 -8.17
N ARG A 469 24.84 14.76 -7.28
CA ARG A 469 23.81 15.81 -7.35
C ARG A 469 24.11 16.53 -8.66
N THR A 470 23.72 15.94 -9.78
CA THR A 470 23.61 16.67 -11.03
C THR A 470 22.67 17.81 -10.70
N GLN A 471 23.23 19.02 -10.63
CA GLN A 471 22.41 20.23 -10.65
C GLN A 471 21.43 20.05 -11.82
N PRO A 472 20.12 20.27 -11.61
CA PRO A 472 19.16 20.22 -12.71
C PRO A 472 19.57 21.26 -13.74
N GLY A 473 20.34 20.83 -14.74
CA GLY A 473 20.69 21.62 -15.90
C GLY A 473 19.49 21.71 -16.82
N SER A 474 19.40 22.80 -17.57
CA SER A 474 18.40 23.00 -18.64
C SER A 474 18.28 21.80 -19.59
N GLU A 475 19.36 21.04 -19.78
CA GLU A 475 19.41 19.83 -20.59
C GLU A 475 18.61 18.64 -20.02
N LEU A 476 18.66 18.37 -18.71
CA LEU A 476 17.89 17.27 -18.11
C LEU A 476 16.38 17.56 -18.14
N ASP A 477 16.00 18.83 -17.97
CA ASP A 477 14.61 19.26 -18.11
C ASP A 477 14.14 19.13 -19.56
N GLU A 478 14.99 19.46 -20.53
CA GLU A 478 14.72 19.25 -21.95
C GLU A 478 14.57 17.76 -22.29
N ILE A 479 15.49 16.90 -21.85
CA ILE A 479 15.41 15.43 -22.03
C ILE A 479 14.10 14.88 -21.44
N LYS A 480 13.70 15.35 -20.25
CA LYS A 480 12.44 14.94 -19.62
C LYS A 480 11.22 15.41 -20.40
N GLU A 481 11.25 16.63 -20.94
CA GLU A 481 10.18 17.13 -21.82
C GLU A 481 10.08 16.28 -23.10
N LEU A 482 11.21 16.03 -23.77
CA LEU A 482 11.27 15.21 -24.99
C LEU A 482 10.78 13.78 -24.72
N GLN A 483 11.24 13.14 -23.65
CA GLN A 483 10.77 11.81 -23.24
C GLN A 483 9.25 11.77 -23.06
N SER A 484 8.68 12.77 -22.37
CA SER A 484 7.24 12.89 -22.14
C SER A 484 6.46 13.07 -23.45
N LYS A 485 7.00 13.87 -24.38
CA LYS A 485 6.39 14.09 -25.70
C LYS A 485 6.44 12.82 -26.56
N LEU A 486 7.58 12.13 -26.62
CA LEU A 486 7.72 10.85 -27.32
C LEU A 486 6.74 9.80 -26.78
N ASP A 487 6.56 9.72 -25.46
CA ASP A 487 5.59 8.81 -24.87
C ASP A 487 4.13 9.18 -25.20
N LYS A 488 3.81 10.47 -25.29
CA LYS A 488 2.50 10.94 -25.79
C LYS A 488 2.32 10.58 -27.26
N VAL A 489 3.37 10.68 -28.09
CA VAL A 489 3.30 10.33 -29.52
C VAL A 489 2.87 8.88 -29.68
N LEU A 490 3.52 7.96 -28.95
CA LEU A 490 3.20 6.54 -28.98
C LEU A 490 1.78 6.22 -28.49
N ARG A 491 1.24 6.98 -27.53
CA ARG A 491 -0.11 6.78 -26.97
C ARG A 491 -1.22 7.41 -27.80
N TYR A 492 -0.96 8.56 -28.42
CA TYR A 492 -1.97 9.33 -29.14
C TYR A 492 -2.16 8.86 -30.58
N HIS A 493 -1.07 8.55 -31.26
CA HIS A 493 -1.05 8.03 -32.62
C HIS A 493 -1.11 6.51 -32.61
N ARG A 494 -1.41 5.92 -33.77
CA ARG A 494 -1.47 4.46 -33.93
C ARG A 494 -0.05 3.94 -34.17
N ALA A 495 0.66 3.68 -33.08
CA ALA A 495 1.96 3.02 -33.14
C ALA A 495 1.77 1.55 -33.53
N PRO A 496 2.41 1.04 -34.59
CA PRO A 496 2.36 -0.38 -34.92
C PRO A 496 3.01 -1.19 -33.80
N VAL A 497 2.47 -2.38 -33.55
CA VAL A 497 3.15 -3.38 -32.71
C VAL A 497 4.31 -3.92 -33.54
N LEU A 498 5.52 -3.74 -33.04
CA LEU A 498 6.74 -4.25 -33.67
C LEU A 498 6.93 -5.72 -33.25
N PRO A 499 7.60 -6.54 -34.07
CA PRO A 499 7.95 -7.91 -33.69
C PRO A 499 8.65 -7.98 -32.32
N GLU A 500 9.48 -6.99 -32.01
CA GLU A 500 10.22 -6.88 -30.75
C GLU A 500 9.34 -6.54 -29.55
N ASP A 501 8.11 -6.04 -29.75
CA ASP A 501 7.18 -5.80 -28.65
C ASP A 501 6.62 -7.11 -28.08
N HIS A 502 6.60 -8.15 -28.91
CA HIS A 502 6.18 -9.48 -28.47
C HIS A 502 7.29 -10.15 -27.67
N PRO A 503 6.95 -10.80 -26.55
CA PRO A 503 7.88 -11.69 -25.88
C PRO A 503 8.43 -12.72 -26.85
N PRO A 504 9.75 -13.02 -26.82
CA PRO A 504 10.32 -14.05 -27.66
C PRO A 504 9.69 -15.41 -27.33
N GLU A 505 9.63 -16.30 -28.32
CA GLU A 505 9.29 -17.70 -28.06
C GLU A 505 10.35 -18.35 -27.16
N VAL A 506 9.92 -19.26 -26.29
CA VAL A 506 10.81 -19.90 -25.32
C VAL A 506 11.75 -20.86 -26.05
N SER A 507 13.06 -20.56 -25.99
CA SER A 507 14.11 -21.39 -26.58
C SER A 507 14.20 -22.78 -25.93
N ASP A 508 14.72 -23.78 -26.64
CA ASP A 508 14.86 -25.15 -26.10
C ASP A 508 15.77 -25.20 -24.86
N ALA A 509 16.85 -24.42 -24.85
CA ALA A 509 17.73 -24.30 -23.69
C ALA A 509 16.99 -23.74 -22.46
N ASP A 510 16.19 -22.69 -22.66
CA ASP A 510 15.39 -22.12 -21.57
C ASP A 510 14.25 -23.07 -21.14
N ARG A 511 13.68 -23.88 -22.04
CA ARG A 511 12.71 -24.93 -21.67
C ARG A 511 13.32 -25.98 -20.74
N VAL A 512 14.56 -26.41 -21.01
CA VAL A 512 15.29 -27.33 -20.14
C VAL A 512 15.52 -26.69 -18.76
N GLN A 513 15.99 -25.43 -18.72
CA GLN A 513 16.16 -24.69 -17.47
C GLN A 513 14.85 -24.53 -16.69
N ILE A 514 13.75 -24.21 -17.38
CA ILE A 514 12.42 -24.10 -16.76
C ILE A 514 12.00 -25.44 -16.17
N ALA A 515 12.23 -26.57 -16.85
CA ALA A 515 11.90 -27.89 -16.33
C ALA A 515 12.73 -28.25 -15.08
N GLU A 516 14.01 -27.88 -15.03
CA GLU A 516 14.87 -28.02 -13.85
C GLU A 516 14.36 -27.16 -12.68
N LEU A 517 14.06 -25.89 -12.93
CA LEU A 517 13.52 -24.99 -11.93
C LEU A 517 12.14 -25.45 -11.42
N LYS A 518 11.27 -25.97 -12.30
CA LYS A 518 9.98 -26.55 -11.89
C LYS A 518 10.19 -27.70 -10.90
N ARG A 519 11.07 -28.66 -11.20
CA ARG A 519 11.40 -29.76 -10.27
C ARG A 519 11.95 -29.24 -8.94
N HIS A 520 12.84 -28.25 -8.98
CA HIS A 520 13.39 -27.61 -7.79
C HIS A 520 12.29 -26.99 -6.92
N TYR A 521 11.44 -26.13 -7.49
CA TYR A 521 10.39 -25.45 -6.72
C TYR A 521 9.27 -26.39 -6.28
N GLU A 522 8.97 -27.46 -7.03
CA GLU A 522 8.03 -28.50 -6.59
C GLU A 522 8.47 -29.17 -5.29
N LYS A 523 9.77 -29.48 -5.19
CA LYS A 523 10.35 -29.98 -3.93
C LYS A 523 10.14 -28.96 -2.80
N LEU A 524 10.45 -27.68 -3.04
CA LEU A 524 10.31 -26.62 -2.03
C LEU A 524 8.85 -26.40 -1.57
N VAL A 525 7.85 -26.66 -2.42
CA VAL A 525 6.43 -26.60 -2.01
C VAL A 525 6.09 -27.67 -0.96
N GLY A 526 6.79 -28.82 -0.99
CA GLY A 526 6.64 -29.92 -0.03
C GLY A 526 7.42 -29.74 1.27
N GLU A 527 8.40 -28.83 1.32
CA GLU A 527 9.25 -28.62 2.49
C GLU A 527 8.53 -27.80 3.58
N LEU A 528 8.00 -28.50 4.60
CA LEU A 528 7.29 -27.86 5.71
C LEU A 528 8.16 -26.87 6.50
N ASP A 529 9.47 -27.12 6.62
CA ASP A 529 10.40 -26.24 7.36
C ASP A 529 10.53 -24.85 6.74
N ARG A 530 10.09 -24.64 5.49
CA ARG A 530 10.08 -23.30 4.87
C ARG A 530 8.90 -22.42 5.29
N GLY A 531 7.98 -22.97 6.08
CA GLY A 531 6.76 -22.30 6.50
C GLY A 531 5.82 -21.96 5.34
N PRO A 532 4.68 -21.31 5.62
CA PRO A 532 3.72 -20.93 4.59
C PRO A 532 4.32 -19.97 3.55
N GLY A 533 5.13 -18.99 3.98
CA GLY A 533 5.73 -18.00 3.08
C GLY A 533 6.65 -18.61 2.03
N GLY A 534 7.51 -19.56 2.40
CA GLY A 534 8.41 -20.22 1.45
C GLY A 534 7.69 -21.10 0.45
N ARG A 535 6.66 -21.82 0.89
CA ARG A 535 5.82 -22.65 0.02
C ARG A 535 5.00 -21.78 -0.95
N LEU A 536 4.47 -20.63 -0.50
CA LEU A 536 3.80 -19.65 -1.36
C LEU A 536 4.74 -19.03 -2.40
N LYS A 537 5.98 -18.69 -2.01
CA LYS A 537 7.03 -18.23 -2.93
C LYS A 537 7.29 -19.26 -4.03
N ALA A 538 7.42 -20.53 -3.66
CA ALA A 538 7.65 -21.61 -4.61
C ALA A 538 6.45 -21.83 -5.56
N LEU A 539 5.22 -21.81 -5.05
CA LEU A 539 4.01 -21.86 -5.89
C LEU A 539 3.92 -20.67 -6.86
N HIS A 540 4.29 -19.46 -6.39
CA HIS A 540 4.35 -18.30 -7.26
C HIS A 540 5.37 -18.49 -8.39
N ALA A 541 6.57 -18.98 -8.07
CA ALA A 541 7.60 -19.24 -9.07
C ALA A 541 7.14 -20.26 -10.13
N LEU A 542 6.49 -21.34 -9.69
CA LEU A 542 5.90 -22.37 -10.55
C LEU A 542 4.83 -21.79 -11.47
N ALA A 543 3.85 -21.08 -10.93
CA ALA A 543 2.79 -20.46 -11.73
C ALA A 543 3.35 -19.47 -12.78
N ARG A 544 4.43 -18.74 -12.45
CA ARG A 544 5.10 -17.88 -13.43
C ARG A 544 5.77 -18.66 -14.55
N MET A 545 6.44 -19.77 -14.23
CA MET A 545 7.04 -20.63 -15.25
C MET A 545 5.99 -21.30 -16.14
N ASP A 546 4.85 -21.71 -15.58
CA ASP A 546 3.72 -22.25 -16.34
C ASP A 546 3.18 -21.22 -17.34
N LEU A 547 3.09 -19.94 -16.96
CA LEU A 547 2.76 -18.86 -17.90
C LEU A 547 3.80 -18.68 -19.01
N ILE A 548 5.10 -18.79 -18.70
CA ILE A 548 6.17 -18.66 -19.69
C ILE A 548 6.04 -19.74 -20.76
N VAL A 549 5.81 -21.00 -20.35
CA VAL A 549 5.67 -22.12 -21.29
C VAL A 549 4.24 -22.30 -21.83
N LYS A 550 3.33 -21.38 -21.49
CA LYS A 550 1.91 -21.38 -21.90
C LYS A 550 1.15 -22.65 -21.45
N ASP A 551 1.56 -23.26 -20.33
CA ASP A 551 0.88 -24.40 -19.70
C ASP A 551 -0.20 -23.88 -18.74
N TYR A 552 -1.34 -23.46 -19.31
CA TYR A 552 -2.40 -22.81 -18.55
C TYR A 552 -3.18 -23.76 -17.63
N ASP A 553 -3.13 -25.07 -17.88
CA ASP A 553 -3.72 -26.09 -17.00
C ASP A 553 -2.91 -26.23 -15.71
N ALA A 554 -1.58 -26.38 -15.83
CA ALA A 554 -0.72 -26.40 -14.65
C ALA A 554 -0.80 -25.08 -13.87
N PHE A 555 -0.84 -23.94 -14.57
CA PHE A 555 -1.03 -22.63 -13.95
C PHE A 555 -2.29 -22.58 -13.08
N GLU A 556 -3.44 -22.99 -13.62
CA GLU A 556 -4.72 -23.00 -12.92
C GLU A 556 -4.65 -23.87 -11.65
N GLN A 557 -4.11 -25.08 -11.74
CA GLN A 557 -3.92 -25.98 -10.59
C GLN A 557 -3.03 -25.37 -9.50
N ARG A 558 -1.93 -24.69 -9.89
CA ARG A 558 -1.04 -24.00 -8.93
C ARG A 558 -1.74 -22.84 -8.25
N VAL A 559 -2.60 -22.11 -8.95
CA VAL A 559 -3.39 -21.01 -8.39
C VAL A 559 -4.42 -21.52 -7.39
N HIS A 560 -5.12 -22.62 -7.69
CA HIS A 560 -6.00 -23.28 -6.72
C HIS A 560 -5.26 -23.68 -5.44
N ARG A 561 -4.10 -24.34 -5.58
CA ARG A 561 -3.26 -24.73 -4.44
C ARG A 561 -2.77 -23.52 -3.65
N TYR A 562 -2.42 -22.43 -4.34
CA TYR A 562 -2.04 -21.16 -3.72
C TYR A 562 -3.16 -20.60 -2.85
N TRP A 563 -4.40 -20.54 -3.37
CA TRP A 563 -5.54 -20.04 -2.58
C TRP A 563 -5.89 -20.95 -1.40
N GLN A 564 -5.86 -22.27 -1.60
CA GLN A 564 -6.07 -23.22 -0.51
C GLN A 564 -5.06 -22.98 0.62
N MET A 565 -3.77 -22.81 0.31
CA MET A 565 -2.76 -22.53 1.34
C MET A 565 -2.99 -21.19 2.07
N LEU A 566 -3.48 -20.17 1.37
CA LEU A 566 -3.83 -18.90 2.03
C LEU A 566 -5.02 -19.07 2.98
N GLU A 567 -6.01 -19.87 2.63
CA GLU A 567 -7.14 -20.19 3.51
C GLU A 567 -6.69 -21.00 4.73
N GLU A 568 -5.88 -22.04 4.53
CA GLU A 568 -5.30 -22.85 5.61
C GLU A 568 -4.48 -21.97 6.58
N ALA A 569 -3.84 -20.92 6.07
CA ALA A 569 -3.11 -19.95 6.87
C ALA A 569 -4.01 -18.85 7.49
N GLY A 570 -5.32 -18.83 7.23
CA GLY A 570 -6.25 -17.79 7.71
C GLY A 570 -6.04 -16.41 7.06
N LEU A 571 -5.48 -16.37 5.85
CA LEU A 571 -5.10 -15.16 5.11
C LEU A 571 -6.11 -14.82 4.02
N HIS A 572 -7.41 -14.78 4.37
CA HIS A 572 -8.50 -14.60 3.41
C HIS A 572 -8.39 -13.30 2.59
N GLN A 573 -7.85 -12.23 3.17
CA GLN A 573 -7.68 -10.96 2.47
C GLN A 573 -6.65 -11.06 1.34
N MET A 574 -5.66 -11.95 1.46
CA MET A 574 -4.70 -12.23 0.39
C MET A 574 -5.31 -13.04 -0.75
N VAL A 575 -6.26 -13.93 -0.46
CA VAL A 575 -7.01 -14.64 -1.51
C VAL A 575 -7.70 -13.61 -2.40
N MET A 576 -8.35 -12.62 -1.79
CA MET A 576 -9.03 -11.56 -2.51
C MET A 576 -8.05 -10.65 -3.29
N ALA A 577 -7.13 -9.95 -2.60
CA ALA A 577 -6.28 -8.95 -3.24
C ALA A 577 -5.17 -9.54 -4.13
N GLY A 578 -4.48 -10.59 -3.65
CA GLY A 578 -3.41 -11.26 -4.37
C GLY A 578 -3.94 -12.23 -5.43
N GLY A 579 -5.02 -12.95 -5.11
CA GLY A 579 -5.58 -13.98 -5.98
C GLY A 579 -6.13 -13.46 -7.31
N TYR A 580 -6.77 -12.29 -7.32
CA TYR A 580 -7.30 -11.71 -8.57
C TYR A 580 -6.22 -11.51 -9.65
N ARG A 581 -4.96 -11.30 -9.26
CA ARG A 581 -3.88 -11.07 -10.23
C ARG A 581 -3.63 -12.26 -11.13
N TYR A 582 -3.85 -13.48 -10.65
CA TYR A 582 -3.67 -14.66 -11.48
C TYR A 582 -4.74 -14.74 -12.58
N ILE A 583 -5.95 -14.26 -12.30
CA ILE A 583 -7.02 -14.13 -13.30
C ILE A 583 -6.60 -13.11 -14.36
N ASP A 584 -6.11 -11.93 -13.94
CA ASP A 584 -5.65 -10.88 -14.85
C ASP A 584 -4.54 -11.33 -15.81
N ARG A 585 -3.67 -12.26 -15.36
CA ARG A 585 -2.61 -12.86 -16.18
C ARG A 585 -3.12 -13.79 -17.29
N LEU A 586 -4.34 -14.32 -17.18
CA LEU A 586 -4.97 -15.14 -18.22
C LEU A 586 -5.74 -14.31 -19.26
N ILE A 587 -6.22 -13.12 -18.86
CA ILE A 587 -7.01 -12.25 -19.73
C ILE A 587 -6.17 -11.76 -20.92
N GLY A 588 -4.96 -11.27 -20.67
CA GLY A 588 -4.06 -10.73 -21.71
C GLY A 588 -3.81 -11.72 -22.86
N PRO A 589 -3.37 -12.96 -22.57
CA PRO A 589 -3.21 -14.02 -23.57
C PRO A 589 -4.51 -14.57 -24.19
N GLY A 590 -5.68 -14.03 -23.84
CA GLY A 590 -6.97 -14.46 -24.38
C GLY A 590 -7.54 -15.74 -23.78
N GLN A 591 -7.00 -16.23 -22.66
CA GLN A 591 -7.45 -17.44 -21.95
C GLN A 591 -8.72 -17.17 -21.12
N CYS A 592 -9.77 -16.70 -21.81
CA CYS A 592 -11.00 -16.18 -21.20
C CYS A 592 -11.78 -17.24 -20.40
N GLU A 593 -11.84 -18.47 -20.90
CA GLU A 593 -12.54 -19.58 -20.24
C GLU A 593 -11.89 -19.90 -18.88
N LYS A 594 -10.56 -20.09 -18.86
CA LYS A 594 -9.79 -20.32 -17.64
C LYS A 594 -9.84 -19.14 -16.69
N ALA A 595 -9.78 -17.92 -17.20
CA ALA A 595 -9.97 -16.71 -16.40
C ALA A 595 -11.35 -16.70 -15.72
N SER A 596 -12.41 -17.09 -16.43
CA SER A 596 -13.76 -17.21 -15.87
C SER A 596 -13.88 -18.34 -14.83
N ALA A 597 -13.26 -19.49 -15.08
CA ALA A 597 -13.22 -20.61 -14.12
C ALA A 597 -12.53 -20.21 -12.81
N LEU A 598 -11.34 -19.61 -12.91
CA LEU A 598 -10.62 -19.06 -11.76
C LEU A 598 -11.41 -17.94 -11.07
N LEU A 599 -12.09 -17.06 -11.82
CA LEU A 599 -12.92 -16.00 -11.23
C LEU A 599 -14.03 -16.58 -10.36
N LYS A 600 -14.75 -17.60 -10.85
CA LYS A 600 -15.83 -18.23 -10.09
C LYS A 600 -15.33 -18.75 -8.75
N HIS A 601 -14.24 -19.51 -8.77
CA HIS A 601 -13.67 -20.07 -7.56
C HIS A 601 -13.07 -19.00 -6.64
N TRP A 602 -12.41 -18.00 -7.20
CA TRP A 602 -11.91 -16.85 -6.45
C TRP A 602 -13.04 -16.08 -5.75
N VAL A 603 -14.18 -15.88 -6.40
CA VAL A 603 -15.37 -15.24 -5.80
C VAL A 603 -15.87 -16.06 -4.62
N GLU A 604 -16.03 -17.38 -4.79
CA GLU A 604 -16.46 -18.29 -3.72
C GLU A 604 -15.57 -18.14 -2.48
N LYS A 605 -14.24 -18.24 -2.66
CA LYS A 605 -13.27 -18.10 -1.57
C LYS A 605 -13.23 -16.70 -0.98
N SER A 606 -13.31 -15.66 -1.81
CA SER A 606 -13.22 -14.27 -1.37
C SER A 606 -14.41 -13.84 -0.53
N THR A 607 -15.58 -14.48 -0.68
CA THR A 607 -16.75 -14.20 0.17
C THR A 607 -16.64 -14.67 1.62
N ALA A 608 -15.60 -15.45 1.95
CA ALA A 608 -15.25 -15.78 3.34
C ALA A 608 -14.71 -14.56 4.11
N ASN A 609 -14.28 -13.50 3.42
CA ASN A 609 -13.83 -12.26 4.07
C ASN A 609 -14.96 -11.54 4.81
N ASP A 610 -14.56 -10.67 5.73
CA ASP A 610 -15.43 -9.65 6.31
C ASP A 610 -15.90 -8.63 5.25
N SER A 611 -16.99 -7.94 5.55
CA SER A 611 -17.57 -6.88 4.71
C SER A 611 -16.55 -5.80 4.38
N ASP A 612 -15.80 -5.34 5.38
CA ASP A 612 -14.75 -4.32 5.24
C ASP A 612 -13.67 -4.71 4.22
N GLY A 613 -13.23 -5.97 4.22
CA GLY A 613 -12.30 -6.52 3.24
C GLY A 613 -12.88 -6.42 1.83
N VAL A 614 -14.09 -6.94 1.63
CA VAL A 614 -14.77 -6.93 0.32
C VAL A 614 -14.97 -5.50 -0.20
N TYR A 615 -15.40 -4.58 0.65
CA TYR A 615 -15.62 -3.18 0.26
C TYR A 615 -14.32 -2.46 -0.05
N ARG A 616 -13.24 -2.72 0.71
CA ARG A 616 -11.90 -2.20 0.39
C ARG A 616 -11.43 -2.66 -0.99
N PHE A 617 -11.60 -3.93 -1.32
CA PHE A 617 -11.24 -4.44 -2.65
C PHE A 617 -12.06 -3.77 -3.76
N CYS A 618 -13.37 -3.66 -3.58
CA CYS A 618 -14.27 -3.11 -4.60
C CYS A 618 -14.05 -1.61 -4.85
N ARG A 619 -13.71 -0.85 -3.80
CA ARG A 619 -13.29 0.56 -3.92
C ARG A 619 -11.95 0.73 -4.62
N SER A 620 -11.07 -0.28 -4.55
CA SER A 620 -9.71 -0.14 -5.07
C SER A 620 -9.66 -0.02 -6.61
N ILE A 621 -8.57 0.49 -7.18
CA ILE A 621 -8.33 0.58 -8.64
C ILE A 621 -7.85 -0.79 -9.16
N GLN A 622 -7.63 -1.73 -8.24
CA GLN A 622 -7.28 -3.09 -8.57
C GLN A 622 -8.59 -3.85 -8.81
N GLY A 623 -8.51 -4.89 -9.64
CA GLY A 623 -9.68 -5.65 -10.06
C GLY A 623 -10.37 -5.04 -11.27
N SER A 624 -10.73 -5.89 -12.23
CA SER A 624 -11.69 -5.53 -13.27
C SER A 624 -13.04 -5.20 -12.62
N PRO A 625 -13.77 -4.17 -13.09
CA PRO A 625 -15.13 -3.89 -12.66
C PRO A 625 -16.03 -5.13 -12.71
N TRP A 626 -15.83 -6.01 -13.68
CA TRP A 626 -16.56 -7.27 -13.80
C TRP A 626 -16.35 -8.21 -12.61
N ALA A 627 -15.08 -8.41 -12.20
CA ALA A 627 -14.77 -9.25 -11.05
C ALA A 627 -15.38 -8.71 -9.75
N LYS A 628 -15.43 -7.38 -9.60
CA LYS A 628 -16.08 -6.72 -8.45
C LYS A 628 -17.59 -6.95 -8.44
N VAL A 629 -18.25 -6.85 -9.60
CA VAL A 629 -19.69 -7.15 -9.72
C VAL A 629 -19.95 -8.59 -9.32
N GLN A 630 -19.18 -9.56 -9.82
CA GLN A 630 -19.33 -10.97 -9.47
C GLN A 630 -19.10 -11.24 -7.98
N LEU A 631 -18.07 -10.61 -7.39
CA LEU A 631 -17.81 -10.70 -5.95
C LEU A 631 -18.97 -10.14 -5.12
N LEU A 632 -19.47 -8.95 -5.47
CA LEU A 632 -20.57 -8.30 -4.76
C LEU A 632 -21.89 -9.04 -4.94
N ASP A 633 -22.16 -9.59 -6.12
CA ASP A 633 -23.33 -10.43 -6.37
C ASP A 633 -23.35 -11.65 -5.43
N ARG A 634 -22.21 -12.33 -5.26
CA ARG A 634 -22.11 -13.44 -4.31
C ARG A 634 -22.16 -12.95 -2.86
N PHE A 635 -21.42 -11.91 -2.52
CA PHE A 635 -21.30 -11.40 -1.15
C PHE A 635 -22.64 -10.91 -0.59
N LEU A 636 -23.43 -10.20 -1.39
CA LEU A 636 -24.75 -9.70 -1.01
C LEU A 636 -25.80 -10.80 -0.77
N THR A 637 -25.50 -12.06 -1.09
CA THR A 637 -26.35 -13.22 -0.73
C THR A 637 -26.03 -13.77 0.67
N LYS A 638 -24.97 -13.30 1.32
CA LYS A 638 -24.58 -13.75 2.66
C LYS A 638 -25.65 -13.35 3.68
N PRO A 639 -26.17 -14.28 4.49
CA PRO A 639 -27.10 -13.95 5.54
C PRO A 639 -26.41 -13.12 6.64
N GLY A 640 -27.17 -12.28 7.33
CA GLY A 640 -26.67 -11.53 8.50
C GLY A 640 -25.88 -10.27 8.20
N LEU A 641 -25.85 -9.79 6.94
CA LEU A 641 -25.39 -8.44 6.64
C LEU A 641 -26.28 -7.42 7.37
N SER A 642 -25.66 -6.48 8.07
CA SER A 642 -26.38 -5.34 8.63
C SER A 642 -27.02 -4.51 7.51
N PRO A 643 -28.09 -3.75 7.79
CA PRO A 643 -28.68 -2.84 6.80
C PRO A 643 -27.65 -1.90 6.18
N LEU A 644 -26.68 -1.46 6.98
CA LEU A 644 -25.60 -0.59 6.53
C LEU A 644 -24.69 -1.29 5.52
N GLU A 645 -24.19 -2.48 5.88
CA GLU A 645 -23.37 -3.28 4.98
C GLU A 645 -24.13 -3.58 3.68
N GLN A 646 -25.41 -3.92 3.78
CA GLN A 646 -26.24 -4.21 2.61
C GLN A 646 -26.31 -3.00 1.65
N TYR A 647 -26.54 -1.79 2.17
CA TYR A 647 -26.52 -0.58 1.36
C TYR A 647 -25.15 -0.36 0.70
N GLU A 648 -24.06 -0.40 1.47
CA GLU A 648 -22.72 -0.13 0.95
C GLU A 648 -22.33 -1.10 -0.17
N GLY A 649 -22.62 -2.40 0.02
CA GLY A 649 -22.38 -3.41 -1.00
C GLY A 649 -23.21 -3.18 -2.27
N LEU A 650 -24.48 -2.77 -2.13
CA LEU A 650 -25.34 -2.42 -3.27
C LEU A 650 -24.85 -1.17 -4.01
N ALA A 651 -24.41 -0.14 -3.29
CA ALA A 651 -23.87 1.09 -3.88
C ALA A 651 -22.56 0.81 -4.64
N LEU A 652 -21.62 0.07 -4.06
CA LEU A 652 -20.38 -0.34 -4.72
C LEU A 652 -20.64 -1.20 -5.97
N ARG A 653 -21.71 -1.99 -5.95
CA ARG A 653 -22.13 -2.79 -7.10
C ARG A 653 -22.62 -1.90 -8.24
N VAL A 654 -23.42 -0.87 -7.95
CA VAL A 654 -23.85 0.14 -8.93
C VAL A 654 -22.65 0.83 -9.56
N ILE A 655 -21.72 1.32 -8.74
CA ILE A 655 -20.50 2.00 -9.21
C ILE A 655 -19.69 1.08 -10.13
N SER A 656 -19.54 -0.20 -9.75
CA SER A 656 -18.80 -1.18 -10.56
C SER A 656 -19.52 -1.49 -11.89
N LEU A 657 -20.85 -1.58 -11.90
CA LEU A 657 -21.63 -1.77 -13.14
C LEU A 657 -21.57 -0.54 -14.06
N ASP A 658 -21.65 0.66 -13.51
CA ASP A 658 -21.57 1.90 -14.28
C ASP A 658 -20.18 2.05 -14.93
N ASN A 659 -19.11 1.80 -14.17
CA ASN A 659 -17.74 1.77 -14.69
C ASN A 659 -17.57 0.72 -15.80
N LEU A 660 -18.20 -0.45 -15.65
CA LEU A 660 -18.15 -1.50 -16.67
C LEU A 660 -18.88 -1.09 -17.95
N ASP A 661 -20.10 -0.54 -17.85
CA ASP A 661 -20.85 -0.04 -19.02
C ASP A 661 -20.10 1.08 -19.74
N LYS A 662 -19.53 2.03 -18.99
CA LYS A 662 -18.68 3.11 -19.53
C LYS A 662 -17.47 2.53 -20.28
N ALA A 663 -16.76 1.55 -19.70
CA ALA A 663 -15.63 0.90 -20.35
C ALA A 663 -16.03 0.12 -21.63
N LEU A 664 -17.20 -0.54 -21.63
CA LEU A 664 -17.72 -1.25 -22.82
C LEU A 664 -18.23 -0.28 -23.91
N ALA A 665 -18.60 0.95 -23.54
CA ALA A 665 -19.06 1.98 -24.47
C ALA A 665 -17.91 2.74 -25.14
N ASP A 666 -16.77 2.82 -24.45
CA ASP A 666 -15.62 3.61 -24.88
C ASP A 666 -14.87 2.92 -26.04
N ARG A 667 -14.90 3.55 -27.22
CA ARG A 667 -14.15 3.07 -28.38
C ARG A 667 -12.64 3.28 -28.23
N GLU A 668 -12.21 4.24 -27.43
CA GLU A 668 -10.78 4.49 -27.18
C GLU A 668 -10.19 3.46 -26.21
N ALA A 669 -11.01 2.88 -25.32
CA ALA A 669 -10.60 1.77 -24.47
C ALA A 669 -10.12 0.53 -25.25
N LEU A 670 -10.53 0.39 -26.52
CA LEU A 670 -10.02 -0.68 -27.41
C LEU A 670 -8.59 -0.44 -27.90
N GLN A 671 -8.04 0.77 -27.73
CA GLN A 671 -6.66 1.11 -28.11
C GLN A 671 -5.64 0.65 -27.05
N ASP A 672 -6.06 0.48 -25.80
CA ASP A 672 -5.26 -0.13 -24.75
C ASP A 672 -5.45 -1.65 -24.81
N GLU A 673 -4.40 -2.40 -25.12
CA GLU A 673 -4.49 -3.86 -25.28
C GLU A 673 -4.99 -4.58 -24.02
N SER A 674 -4.61 -4.09 -22.83
CA SER A 674 -5.04 -4.68 -21.55
C SER A 674 -6.53 -4.45 -21.34
N MET A 675 -7.03 -3.24 -21.60
CA MET A 675 -8.45 -2.92 -21.48
C MET A 675 -9.26 -3.64 -22.56
N ALA A 676 -8.77 -3.70 -23.79
CA ALA A 676 -9.38 -4.45 -24.88
C ALA A 676 -9.50 -5.94 -24.54
N ALA A 677 -8.47 -6.54 -23.93
CA ALA A 677 -8.53 -7.92 -23.46
C ALA A 677 -9.58 -8.13 -22.37
N GLN A 678 -9.67 -7.20 -21.40
CA GLN A 678 -10.73 -7.22 -20.38
C GLN A 678 -12.12 -7.09 -20.99
N ILE A 679 -12.32 -6.17 -21.95
CA ILE A 679 -13.59 -6.01 -22.67
C ILE A 679 -13.96 -7.30 -23.40
N ARG A 680 -13.03 -7.91 -24.14
CA ARG A 680 -13.26 -9.20 -24.82
C ARG A 680 -13.68 -10.28 -23.82
N TRP A 681 -12.95 -10.41 -22.71
CA TRP A 681 -13.29 -11.38 -21.66
C TRP A 681 -14.69 -11.14 -21.09
N VAL A 682 -15.05 -9.90 -20.76
CA VAL A 682 -16.40 -9.58 -20.29
C VAL A 682 -17.45 -9.94 -21.34
N LEU A 683 -17.20 -9.63 -22.61
CA LEU A 683 -18.11 -9.94 -23.71
C LEU A 683 -18.26 -11.45 -24.00
N THR A 684 -17.32 -12.30 -23.55
CA THR A 684 -17.53 -13.77 -23.55
C THR A 684 -18.53 -14.24 -22.51
N ASN A 685 -18.77 -13.46 -21.45
CA ASN A 685 -19.64 -13.84 -20.32
C ASN A 685 -20.98 -13.10 -20.32
N THR A 686 -21.06 -11.91 -20.94
CA THR A 686 -22.26 -11.06 -20.96
C THR A 686 -22.27 -10.15 -22.19
N THR A 687 -23.34 -9.39 -22.40
CA THR A 687 -23.43 -8.37 -23.45
C THR A 687 -23.45 -6.98 -22.84
N ARG A 688 -22.98 -5.96 -23.59
CA ARG A 688 -23.09 -4.56 -23.14
C ARG A 688 -24.54 -4.18 -22.83
N ALA A 689 -25.49 -4.56 -23.70
CA ALA A 689 -26.91 -4.31 -23.48
C ALA A 689 -27.42 -4.91 -22.15
N ARG A 690 -26.97 -6.13 -21.82
CA ARG A 690 -27.29 -6.77 -20.54
C ARG A 690 -26.67 -6.03 -19.36
N VAL A 691 -25.40 -5.60 -19.44
CA VAL A 691 -24.74 -4.81 -18.39
C VAL A 691 -25.49 -3.48 -18.18
N ALA A 692 -25.80 -2.75 -19.25
CA ALA A 692 -26.56 -1.51 -19.18
C ALA A 692 -27.95 -1.72 -18.53
N ALA A 693 -28.66 -2.79 -18.90
CA ALA A 693 -29.95 -3.16 -18.32
C ALA A 693 -29.88 -3.56 -16.83
N MET A 694 -28.69 -3.92 -16.32
CA MET A 694 -28.48 -4.23 -14.90
C MET A 694 -28.27 -2.98 -14.02
N VAL A 695 -27.89 -1.84 -14.60
CA VAL A 695 -27.56 -0.61 -13.84
C VAL A 695 -28.79 -0.04 -13.15
N GLU A 696 -29.89 0.18 -13.87
CA GLU A 696 -31.08 0.82 -13.31
C GLU A 696 -31.72 0.01 -12.16
N PRO A 697 -31.96 -1.32 -12.27
CA PRO A 697 -32.44 -2.11 -11.15
C PRO A 697 -31.48 -2.09 -9.95
N ALA A 698 -30.17 -2.04 -10.19
CA ALA A 698 -29.18 -1.94 -9.12
C ALA A 698 -29.27 -0.59 -8.39
N VAL A 699 -29.41 0.51 -9.12
CA VAL A 699 -29.61 1.86 -8.56
C VAL A 699 -30.85 1.88 -7.67
N ARG A 700 -31.99 1.39 -8.17
CA ARG A 700 -33.23 1.35 -7.39
C ARG A 700 -33.08 0.53 -6.10
N ARG A 701 -32.39 -0.61 -6.15
CA ARG A 701 -32.11 -1.44 -4.96
C ARG A 701 -31.20 -0.73 -3.96
N ALA A 702 -30.14 -0.05 -4.43
CA ALA A 702 -29.25 0.71 -3.56
C ALA A 702 -29.99 1.87 -2.88
N LEU A 703 -30.84 2.59 -3.61
CA LEU A 703 -31.68 3.67 -3.07
C LEU A 703 -32.71 3.16 -2.06
N ALA A 704 -33.38 2.03 -2.33
CA ALA A 704 -34.30 1.43 -1.38
C ALA A 704 -33.57 0.97 -0.09
N ALA A 705 -32.37 0.38 -0.22
CA ALA A 705 -31.55 0.01 0.93
C ALA A 705 -31.10 1.24 1.74
N TRP A 706 -30.76 2.33 1.06
CA TRP A 706 -30.45 3.62 1.68
C TRP A 706 -31.63 4.20 2.46
N GLU A 707 -32.83 4.15 1.89
CA GLU A 707 -34.06 4.59 2.55
C GLU A 707 -34.37 3.76 3.80
N ALA A 708 -34.15 2.44 3.72
CA ALA A 708 -34.34 1.50 4.82
C ALA A 708 -33.42 1.75 6.02
N LEU A 709 -32.28 2.45 5.85
CA LEU A 709 -31.42 2.86 6.97
C LEU A 709 -32.10 3.85 7.94
N GLY A 710 -33.20 4.50 7.53
CA GLY A 710 -33.98 5.40 8.41
C GLY A 710 -33.12 6.52 9.02
N PRO A 711 -33.20 6.79 10.33
CA PRO A 711 -32.36 7.79 10.99
C PRO A 711 -30.86 7.46 11.02
N ALA A 712 -30.45 6.19 10.98
CA ALA A 712 -29.05 5.77 11.05
C ALA A 712 -28.21 6.32 9.88
N ARG A 713 -28.84 6.52 8.70
CA ARG A 713 -28.22 7.17 7.55
C ARG A 713 -27.67 8.57 7.85
N MET A 714 -28.28 9.26 8.83
CA MET A 714 -27.93 10.65 9.18
C MET A 714 -26.73 10.73 10.11
N ASN A 715 -26.47 9.68 10.90
CA ASN A 715 -25.41 9.65 11.90
C ASN A 715 -24.14 8.96 11.40
N GLU A 716 -24.26 7.97 10.51
CA GLU A 716 -23.13 7.15 10.06
C GLU A 716 -22.70 7.41 8.60
N ALA A 717 -23.59 7.95 7.74
CA ALA A 717 -23.50 7.73 6.29
C ALA A 717 -23.52 8.93 5.32
N ARG A 718 -23.60 10.19 5.77
CA ARG A 718 -23.94 11.33 4.86
C ARG A 718 -22.91 11.64 3.76
N PRO A 719 -23.25 11.83 2.46
CA PRO A 719 -24.25 12.85 2.15
C PRO A 719 -25.15 12.53 0.93
N TYR A 720 -26.46 12.77 1.09
CA TYR A 720 -27.28 13.29 0.00
C TYR A 720 -27.56 14.77 0.30
N SER A 721 -27.12 15.63 -0.63
CA SER A 721 -27.27 17.10 -0.65
C SER A 721 -26.50 17.93 0.40
N SER A 722 -25.33 18.46 0.00
CA SER A 722 -24.79 19.71 0.58
C SER A 722 -25.46 20.97 0.00
N ALA A 723 -26.30 20.80 -1.03
CA ALA A 723 -27.01 21.89 -1.69
C ALA A 723 -28.06 22.57 -0.80
N SER A 724 -28.47 21.91 0.29
CA SER A 724 -29.47 22.40 1.25
C SER A 724 -28.95 22.58 2.68
N MET A 725 -27.64 22.47 2.93
CA MET A 725 -27.07 22.60 4.29
C MET A 725 -26.53 24.01 4.53
N SER A 726 -26.80 24.58 5.70
CA SER A 726 -26.19 25.85 6.12
C SER A 726 -24.67 25.71 6.28
N ALA A 727 -23.95 26.83 6.25
CA ALA A 727 -22.50 26.84 6.43
C ALA A 727 -22.08 26.28 7.80
N GLU A 728 -22.83 26.54 8.86
CA GLU A 728 -22.61 25.99 10.22
C GLU A 728 -22.70 24.46 10.27
N GLN A 729 -23.66 23.86 9.56
CA GLN A 729 -23.82 22.40 9.53
C GLN A 729 -22.75 21.72 8.69
N ARG A 730 -22.16 22.43 7.72
CA ARG A 730 -20.97 21.96 6.99
C ARG A 730 -19.72 22.01 7.86
N ASN A 731 -19.53 23.09 8.62
CA ASN A 731 -18.40 23.25 9.54
C ASN A 731 -18.45 22.27 10.72
N ALA A 732 -19.65 21.92 11.21
CA ALA A 732 -19.82 20.89 12.24
C ALA A 732 -19.58 19.46 11.72
N LEU A 733 -19.60 19.25 10.40
CA LEU A 733 -19.31 17.99 9.72
C LEU A 733 -17.89 17.92 9.15
N GLU A 734 -17.08 18.98 9.30
CA GLU A 734 -15.63 18.93 9.08
C GLU A 734 -14.96 18.16 10.23
N ALA A 735 -15.33 16.89 10.40
CA ALA A 735 -14.31 15.91 10.75
C ALA A 735 -13.22 16.04 9.67
N PRO A 736 -11.93 16.09 10.02
CA PRO A 736 -10.88 16.44 9.06
C PRO A 736 -10.74 15.47 7.88
N ASP A 737 -11.52 14.39 7.79
CA ASP A 737 -11.64 13.49 6.64
C ASP A 737 -13.11 12.96 6.55
N ALA A 738 -13.74 12.97 5.36
CA ALA A 738 -15.05 12.35 5.16
C ALA A 738 -15.02 10.84 5.46
N THR A 739 -16.07 10.27 6.08
CA THR A 739 -16.12 8.82 6.31
C THR A 739 -16.26 8.07 4.98
N ARG A 740 -15.76 6.83 4.90
CA ARG A 740 -15.76 6.03 3.66
C ARG A 740 -17.15 5.81 3.06
N LEU A 741 -18.17 5.79 3.91
CA LEU A 741 -19.55 5.63 3.52
C LEU A 741 -20.11 6.90 2.86
N GLN A 742 -19.65 8.08 3.31
CA GLN A 742 -19.98 9.37 2.72
C GLN A 742 -19.48 9.45 1.27
N GLU A 743 -18.24 9.03 1.04
CA GLU A 743 -17.63 9.02 -0.30
C GLU A 743 -18.41 8.14 -1.28
N VAL A 744 -18.85 6.95 -0.84
CA VAL A 744 -19.63 6.01 -1.67
C VAL A 744 -21.01 6.59 -2.01
N SER A 745 -21.69 7.18 -1.03
CA SER A 745 -22.99 7.82 -1.24
C SER A 745 -22.91 8.98 -2.24
N ALA A 746 -21.87 9.82 -2.14
CA ALA A 746 -21.65 10.93 -3.07
C ALA A 746 -21.43 10.45 -4.52
N GLN A 747 -20.66 9.36 -4.70
CA GLN A 747 -20.47 8.76 -6.02
C GLN A 747 -21.75 8.17 -6.59
N LEU A 748 -22.56 7.48 -5.76
CA LEU A 748 -23.85 6.96 -6.19
C LEU A 748 -24.80 8.09 -6.63
N ASP A 749 -24.88 9.19 -5.86
CA ASP A 749 -25.67 10.37 -6.22
C ASP A 749 -25.26 10.96 -7.58
N GLN A 750 -23.95 11.10 -7.82
CA GLN A 750 -23.46 11.55 -9.11
C GLN A 750 -23.93 10.66 -10.26
N ILE A 751 -23.84 9.33 -10.11
CA ILE A 751 -24.32 8.36 -11.11
C ILE A 751 -25.83 8.52 -11.35
N VAL A 752 -26.61 8.66 -10.27
CA VAL A 752 -28.07 8.87 -10.36
C VAL A 752 -28.38 10.13 -11.17
N ARG A 753 -27.69 11.24 -10.90
CA ARG A 753 -27.90 12.50 -11.64
C ARG A 753 -27.49 12.40 -13.10
N GLU A 754 -26.33 11.82 -13.40
CA GLU A 754 -25.82 11.63 -14.76
C GLU A 754 -26.79 10.79 -15.60
N ARG A 755 -27.23 9.65 -15.06
CA ARG A 755 -28.15 8.73 -15.76
C ARG A 755 -29.56 9.32 -15.91
N SER A 756 -30.03 10.10 -14.93
CA SER A 756 -31.33 10.79 -15.01
C SER A 756 -31.32 11.90 -16.06
N ALA A 757 -30.21 12.65 -16.18
CA ALA A 757 -30.06 13.70 -17.20
C ALA A 757 -29.98 13.13 -18.64
N GLN A 758 -29.49 11.90 -18.80
CA GLN A 758 -29.41 11.22 -20.10
C GLN A 758 -30.74 10.66 -20.58
N GLN A 759 -31.74 10.52 -19.70
CA GLN A 759 -33.10 10.22 -20.13
C GLN A 759 -33.67 11.46 -20.83
N THR A 760 -33.50 11.53 -22.15
CA THR A 760 -34.24 12.49 -22.97
C THR A 760 -35.71 12.36 -22.60
N PRO A 761 -36.43 13.46 -22.30
CA PRO A 761 -37.86 13.37 -22.06
C PRO A 761 -38.47 12.58 -23.22
N PRO A 762 -39.35 11.60 -22.96
CA PRO A 762 -39.98 10.87 -24.05
C PRO A 762 -40.55 11.89 -25.03
N ALA A 763 -40.22 11.75 -26.31
CA ALA A 763 -40.73 12.65 -27.35
C ALA A 763 -42.22 12.84 -27.11
N PRO A 764 -42.73 14.10 -27.13
CA PRO A 764 -44.13 14.35 -26.84
C PRO A 764 -44.96 13.38 -27.67
N ARG A 765 -45.78 12.55 -27.00
CA ARG A 765 -46.64 11.58 -27.68
C ARG A 765 -47.38 12.35 -28.77
N PRO A 766 -47.34 11.92 -30.05
CA PRO A 766 -48.12 12.57 -31.09
C PRO A 766 -49.56 12.64 -30.60
N ASP A 767 -50.13 13.84 -30.59
CA ASP A 767 -51.39 14.19 -29.96
C ASP A 767 -52.42 13.07 -30.15
N ALA A 768 -52.82 12.44 -29.03
CA ALA A 768 -53.99 11.59 -29.03
C ALA A 768 -55.16 12.44 -29.54
N PRO A 769 -55.94 11.98 -30.54
CA PRO A 769 -56.99 12.77 -31.15
C PRO A 769 -57.94 13.27 -30.06
N ARG A 770 -58.01 14.60 -29.91
CA ARG A 770 -58.94 15.29 -29.01
C ARG A 770 -60.34 14.69 -29.21
N ARG A 771 -60.80 13.91 -28.24
CA ARG A 771 -62.21 13.50 -28.15
C ARG A 771 -63.06 14.77 -28.14
N ARG A 772 -63.81 15.00 -29.21
CA ARG A 772 -64.85 16.02 -29.27
C ARG A 772 -65.93 15.64 -28.25
N SER A 773 -66.16 16.53 -27.29
CA SER A 773 -67.32 16.46 -26.38
C SER A 773 -68.62 16.54 -27.19
N PRO A 774 -69.67 15.79 -26.82
CA PRO A 774 -70.95 15.86 -27.50
C PRO A 774 -71.70 17.14 -27.10
N THR A 775 -72.20 17.86 -28.09
CA THR A 775 -73.17 18.94 -27.96
C THR A 775 -74.48 18.40 -27.38
N ARG A 776 -74.95 19.02 -26.29
CA ARG A 776 -76.33 18.86 -25.79
C ARG A 776 -77.29 19.72 -26.60
N ARG A 777 -78.43 19.13 -26.99
CA ARG A 777 -79.73 19.77 -26.88
C ARG A 777 -80.27 19.53 -25.47
#